data_AF-A0A7C3TGC5-F1
#
_entry.id   AF-A0A7C3TGC5-F1
#
_cell.length_a   1.000
_cell.length_b   1.000
_cell.length_c   1.000
_cell.angle_alpha   90.00
_cell.angle_beta   90.00
_cell.angle_gamma   90.00
#
_symmetry.space_group_name_H-M   'P 1'
#
loop_
_entity.id
_entity.type
_entity.pdbx_description
1 polymer ?
#
loop_
_entity_poly.entity_id
_entity_poly.type
_entity_poly.pdbx_seq_one_letter_code
_entity_poly.pdbx_strand_id
1 'polypeptide(L)'
;MNRSRTFALVAMFVFASVLVPITSGNVHAVAGQATPGKPIETNYTLVVTIFDWLTETPVGNVSFVLTMNETEIVGTTNSTGSFSYRWVAEKKERVYALARRLILDSNYTAIRICSTMIDTSIRSEGTQRLYYVAYYSHNQTFYEDIFASLWSSVAENKTTIICQIWVEKGKAVKISNYDPEQGKIQLYVNPGLPVPEAEATDYEDWFFVPIEYPITIVDMPDFLGATRYTPLITKISKNSTVINWLHHAANEFYRKKTKAIEQRLIWYDYQGFPLENERRDYLQTLAMFEQASNLIGRGNYSIGLDYFNQAQERAKFVVSELDTVDNYISMTALLVTLFSYGFSRLVPTLFIENEKKRLLMSIAIYFSLLVVFTATQPHIKVALAMIMRSLTGYTDQSPIHMDAVMTLTAAFVLSTFMFFPMFLLSMLRILSFAGFIMDVAMRNMKARRNRTLLTIATVALIVGSSVAFVNVTSGRGVIESGRWAGTPVNCLIVQSMVEYFPKIEQYEISWLKDQSWAKDVGYEEPFSGNIKVGKQVYTTSVAILKGQVEVASSLSGKTFDPTFYQKYYNISRYVVGSLPGKGERGILLSSSIPNVFVGDFVELRLHMISTTAQRADIQERSIGTFVVKGLFDPDGMSKITRLDGQPLFQDASKLILAPNGVLPSDIAQVMEVTVVTTPEADTKSLARDMAFMFSHVVIANSNGEASRFQETFTFSVAGGAVQFIPILIAVLLTYNIVSSTVLERKRDISTMAVLGANPTNVTQIFIAEVTVLGFISTLIGFFGSYFLNYLVAIGASLLSFLGIGVSGGALSAGRWSLSAIVVALFSGVVVTILAGLIPVMRVQNISLMARAKRRVIPLEARRVGLLNEYELPLRVPSLDGEMLFNFLKEVFEKRMRDIEAKYDLYQDGTFQAAFSVKGWAPDVAAAAQCTIKVERRGESLYLILVFPDVLRDSKPFQEFLYKLERNLMSYTTWREAKVKIKIVREAVSAPKVRTLENIIDDLKVLQQQIDEISGKLEKLESMRAKISTTVYTEFDNRYKGEMSKLIKRLRPLGMELEPYRESLRKEIRELTTKVEKLSASYNLGEISKEEYDEQVIPLESRLKELRSSSDRIEELFRQLKARVPT
;
A
#
# COMPACT_ATOMS: atom_id res chain seq x y z
N MET A 1 35.21 -8.78 -5.60
CA MET A 1 35.12 -7.30 -5.65
C MET A 1 35.75 -6.63 -6.88
N ASN A 2 36.57 -7.31 -7.70
CA ASN A 2 37.23 -6.70 -8.89
C ASN A 2 36.48 -6.79 -10.24
N ARG A 3 35.18 -7.11 -10.27
CA ARG A 3 34.40 -7.18 -11.53
C ARG A 3 33.32 -6.09 -11.70
N SER A 4 33.13 -5.20 -10.72
CA SER A 4 32.14 -4.12 -10.77
C SER A 4 32.69 -2.81 -11.36
N ARG A 5 34.02 -2.65 -11.40
CA ARG A 5 34.67 -1.42 -11.90
C ARG A 5 34.66 -1.28 -13.42
N THR A 6 34.59 -2.39 -14.16
CA THR A 6 34.60 -2.35 -15.64
C THR A 6 33.24 -2.02 -16.25
N PHE A 7 32.13 -2.16 -15.52
CA PHE A 7 30.79 -1.82 -16.01
C PHE A 7 30.33 -0.41 -15.66
N ALA A 8 30.88 0.19 -14.59
CA ALA A 8 30.62 1.59 -14.24
C ALA A 8 31.32 2.59 -15.19
N LEU A 9 32.35 2.15 -15.91
CA LEU A 9 33.16 2.97 -16.81
C LEU A 9 32.48 3.19 -18.19
N VAL A 10 31.53 2.35 -18.57
CA VAL A 10 30.78 2.48 -19.83
C VAL A 10 29.62 3.49 -19.69
N ALA A 11 29.10 3.67 -18.48
CA ALA A 11 27.99 4.59 -18.21
C ALA A 11 28.42 6.08 -18.10
N MET A 12 29.71 6.36 -17.86
CA MET A 12 30.23 7.72 -17.71
C MET A 12 30.57 8.41 -19.05
N PHE A 13 30.62 7.67 -20.15
CA PHE A 13 31.09 8.18 -21.45
C PHE A 13 30.00 8.82 -22.33
N VAL A 14 28.73 8.80 -21.89
CA VAL A 14 27.57 9.29 -22.69
C VAL A 14 27.13 10.72 -22.29
N PHE A 15 27.66 11.30 -21.21
CA PHE A 15 27.16 12.56 -20.65
C PHE A 15 28.00 13.81 -20.95
N ALA A 16 28.96 13.74 -21.88
CA ALA A 16 29.86 14.84 -22.19
C ALA A 16 29.87 15.16 -23.68
N SER A 17 28.76 15.69 -24.20
CA SER A 17 28.76 16.43 -25.46
C SER A 17 27.68 17.50 -25.48
N VAL A 18 28.09 18.68 -25.98
CA VAL A 18 27.31 19.87 -26.37
C VAL A 18 27.11 20.95 -25.29
N LEU A 19 28.01 21.95 -25.30
CA LEU A 19 27.63 23.38 -25.34
C LEU A 19 28.84 24.26 -25.67
N VAL A 20 28.76 24.94 -26.81
CA VAL A 20 29.50 26.15 -27.19
C VAL A 20 28.46 27.15 -27.69
N PRO A 21 28.64 28.46 -27.47
CA PRO A 21 28.46 29.38 -28.58
C PRO A 21 29.63 30.36 -28.74
N ILE A 22 29.83 30.78 -29.98
CA ILE A 22 30.87 31.67 -30.49
C ILE A 22 30.34 33.10 -30.61
N THR A 23 31.26 34.02 -30.29
CA THR A 23 31.49 35.46 -30.50
C THR A 23 30.63 36.33 -31.44
N SER A 24 30.50 37.61 -31.05
CA SER A 24 30.88 38.86 -31.75
C SER A 24 30.02 40.00 -31.17
N GLY A 25 30.36 41.28 -31.07
CA GLY A 25 31.48 42.14 -31.45
C GLY A 25 30.92 43.55 -31.27
N ASN A 26 31.53 44.42 -30.44
CA ASN A 26 31.06 45.79 -30.25
C ASN A 26 32.23 46.79 -30.37
N VAL A 27 32.04 47.78 -31.24
CA VAL A 27 32.97 48.87 -31.53
C VAL A 27 32.30 50.21 -31.21
N HIS A 28 33.01 51.00 -30.40
CA HIS A 28 33.02 52.46 -30.17
C HIS A 28 31.76 53.33 -30.32
N ALA A 29 31.48 54.18 -29.30
CA ALA A 29 31.94 55.58 -29.26
C ALA A 29 31.41 56.32 -28.00
N VAL A 30 32.29 57.03 -27.30
CA VAL A 30 31.94 58.04 -26.29
C VAL A 30 32.20 59.40 -26.94
N ALA A 31 31.14 60.21 -27.09
CA ALA A 31 31.21 61.57 -27.60
C ALA A 31 31.43 62.57 -26.45
N GLY A 32 32.30 63.54 -26.69
CA GLY A 32 32.67 64.60 -25.75
C GLY A 32 31.61 65.68 -25.56
N GLN A 33 31.68 66.36 -24.41
CA GLN A 33 30.94 67.58 -24.11
C GLN A 33 31.40 68.75 -24.98
N ALA A 34 30.46 69.54 -25.48
CA ALA A 34 30.70 70.87 -26.03
C ALA A 34 29.81 71.90 -25.31
N THR A 35 30.38 73.07 -25.02
CA THR A 35 29.75 74.26 -24.44
C THR A 35 28.90 75.02 -25.49
N PRO A 36 27.86 75.77 -25.09
CA PRO A 36 26.89 76.36 -26.02
C PRO A 36 27.39 77.67 -26.66
N GLY A 37 27.24 77.79 -27.99
CA GLY A 37 27.34 79.04 -28.74
C GLY A 37 25.96 79.68 -28.95
N LYS A 38 25.93 81.02 -29.08
CA LYS A 38 24.71 81.85 -29.20
C LYS A 38 23.81 81.45 -30.39
N PRO A 39 22.48 81.60 -30.26
CA PRO A 39 21.53 81.08 -31.24
C PRO A 39 21.33 81.98 -32.48
N ILE A 40 21.15 81.33 -33.64
CA ILE A 40 20.70 81.94 -34.91
C ILE A 40 19.27 81.44 -35.13
N GLU A 41 18.29 82.30 -35.38
CA GLU A 41 16.89 81.90 -35.60
C GLU A 41 16.63 81.44 -37.04
N THR A 42 15.83 80.38 -37.23
CA THR A 42 15.42 79.83 -38.54
C THR A 42 13.91 79.56 -38.57
N ASN A 43 13.30 79.70 -39.75
CA ASN A 43 11.87 79.41 -39.95
C ASN A 43 11.64 77.90 -40.11
N TYR A 44 10.82 77.34 -39.22
CA TYR A 44 10.37 75.96 -39.25
C TYR A 44 8.94 75.89 -39.82
N THR A 45 8.67 74.92 -40.69
CA THR A 45 7.32 74.63 -41.22
C THR A 45 7.02 73.15 -41.00
N LEU A 46 6.00 72.82 -40.22
CA LEU A 46 5.46 71.47 -40.14
C LEU A 46 4.36 71.32 -41.20
N VAL A 47 4.41 70.23 -41.97
CA VAL A 47 3.35 69.79 -42.87
C VAL A 47 2.86 68.43 -42.38
N VAL A 48 1.61 68.35 -41.95
CA VAL A 48 0.94 67.10 -41.58
C VAL A 48 -0.02 66.70 -42.70
N THR A 49 0.11 65.49 -43.21
CA THR A 49 -0.80 64.94 -44.22
C THR A 49 -1.38 63.63 -43.71
N ILE A 50 -2.70 63.49 -43.72
CA ILE A 50 -3.41 62.28 -43.27
C ILE A 50 -3.89 61.51 -44.50
N PHE A 51 -3.54 60.23 -44.60
CA PHE A 51 -3.91 59.32 -45.67
C PHE A 51 -4.79 58.19 -45.15
N ASP A 52 -5.79 57.80 -45.93
CA ASP A 52 -6.55 56.57 -45.74
C ASP A 52 -5.67 55.37 -46.20
N TRP A 53 -5.58 54.32 -45.38
CA TRP A 53 -4.64 53.21 -45.62
C TRP A 53 -5.07 52.31 -46.78
N LEU A 54 -6.35 52.00 -46.90
CA LEU A 54 -6.88 51.11 -47.94
C LEU A 54 -6.93 51.78 -49.31
N THR A 55 -7.25 53.08 -49.36
CA THR A 55 -7.40 53.81 -50.62
C THR A 55 -6.16 54.62 -51.02
N GLU A 56 -5.21 54.80 -50.10
CA GLU A 56 -4.02 55.66 -50.25
C GLU A 56 -4.34 57.13 -50.60
N THR A 57 -5.57 57.58 -50.35
CA THR A 57 -6.02 58.94 -50.66
C THR A 57 -5.92 59.86 -49.44
N PRO A 58 -5.59 61.15 -49.62
CA PRO A 58 -5.52 62.10 -48.50
C PRO A 58 -6.93 62.43 -47.97
N VAL A 59 -7.08 62.42 -46.64
CA VAL A 59 -8.37 62.62 -45.94
C VAL A 59 -8.48 64.05 -45.41
N GLY A 60 -9.47 64.81 -45.91
CA GLY A 60 -9.75 66.18 -45.48
C GLY A 60 -10.65 66.28 -44.24
N ASN A 61 -10.61 67.44 -43.58
CA ASN A 61 -11.44 67.80 -42.42
C ASN A 61 -11.26 66.91 -41.18
N VAL A 62 -10.07 66.35 -40.95
CA VAL A 62 -9.77 65.59 -39.73
C VAL A 62 -9.06 66.50 -38.73
N SER A 63 -9.66 66.69 -37.55
CA SER A 63 -9.03 67.33 -36.39
C SER A 63 -7.99 66.39 -35.79
N PHE A 64 -6.81 66.93 -35.49
CA PHE A 64 -5.77 66.19 -34.78
C PHE A 64 -5.03 67.09 -33.79
N VAL A 65 -4.48 66.44 -32.76
CA VAL A 65 -3.51 67.05 -31.85
C VAL A 65 -2.23 66.24 -31.93
N LEU A 66 -1.14 66.89 -32.31
CA LEU A 66 0.18 66.27 -32.40
C LEU A 66 1.13 66.98 -31.44
N THR A 67 1.62 66.26 -30.43
CA THR A 67 2.72 66.76 -29.60
C THR A 67 4.04 66.29 -30.19
N MET A 68 4.77 67.23 -30.78
CA MET A 68 6.12 67.01 -31.29
C MET A 68 7.12 67.42 -30.22
N ASN A 69 7.93 66.49 -29.71
CA ASN A 69 8.81 66.68 -28.56
C ASN A 69 8.06 67.22 -27.33
N GLU A 70 8.04 68.54 -27.10
CA GLU A 70 7.33 69.23 -26.01
C GLU A 70 6.31 70.27 -26.53
N THR A 71 6.22 70.45 -27.85
CA THR A 71 5.31 71.42 -28.47
C THR A 71 4.04 70.73 -28.96
N GLU A 72 2.90 71.14 -28.41
CA GLU A 72 1.58 70.66 -28.81
C GLU A 72 1.03 71.49 -29.98
N ILE A 73 0.61 70.81 -31.05
CA ILE A 73 0.10 71.41 -32.28
C ILE A 73 -1.30 70.88 -32.52
N VAL A 74 -2.28 71.77 -32.47
CA VAL A 74 -3.68 71.47 -32.76
C VAL A 74 -3.98 71.96 -34.17
N GLY A 75 -4.53 71.09 -35.02
CA GLY A 75 -4.80 71.41 -36.41
C GLY A 75 -5.97 70.63 -37.00
N THR A 76 -6.49 71.13 -38.12
CA THR A 76 -7.50 70.44 -38.92
C THR A 76 -7.01 70.39 -40.36
N THR A 77 -7.05 69.21 -40.99
CA THR A 77 -6.63 69.06 -42.39
C THR A 77 -7.56 69.80 -43.35
N ASN A 78 -7.00 70.45 -44.36
CA ASN A 78 -7.77 71.14 -45.40
C ASN A 78 -8.46 70.14 -46.35
N SER A 79 -9.20 70.63 -47.36
CA SER A 79 -9.88 69.78 -48.36
C SER A 79 -8.94 68.91 -49.21
N THR A 80 -7.63 69.16 -49.16
CA THR A 80 -6.57 68.34 -49.80
C THR A 80 -5.88 67.38 -48.82
N GLY A 81 -6.39 67.26 -47.59
CA GLY A 81 -5.89 66.36 -46.54
C GLY A 81 -4.58 66.77 -45.87
N SER A 82 -4.17 68.03 -46.02
CA SER A 82 -2.92 68.56 -45.45
C SER A 82 -3.15 69.72 -44.47
N PHE A 83 -2.25 69.87 -43.50
CA PHE A 83 -2.19 70.97 -42.56
C PHE A 83 -0.76 71.50 -42.49
N SER A 84 -0.59 72.83 -42.46
CA SER A 84 0.75 73.42 -42.33
C SER A 84 0.81 74.42 -41.18
N TYR A 85 1.82 74.28 -40.32
CA TYR A 85 2.08 75.16 -39.18
C TYR A 85 3.48 75.75 -39.30
N ARG A 86 3.64 77.06 -39.06
CA ARG A 86 4.92 77.76 -39.19
C ARG A 86 5.30 78.43 -37.87
N TRP A 87 6.55 78.28 -37.45
CA TRP A 87 7.10 78.98 -36.29
C TRP A 87 8.58 79.32 -36.52
N VAL A 88 9.13 80.15 -35.65
CA VAL A 88 10.54 80.56 -35.68
C VAL A 88 11.21 80.01 -34.43
N ALA A 89 12.36 79.36 -34.58
CA ALA A 89 13.13 78.82 -33.46
C ALA A 89 14.62 78.81 -33.79
N GLU A 90 15.46 78.60 -32.77
CA GLU A 90 16.91 78.55 -32.93
C GLU A 90 17.34 77.39 -33.86
N LYS A 91 18.28 77.68 -34.76
CA LYS A 91 18.84 76.76 -35.74
C LYS A 91 19.61 75.65 -35.03
N LYS A 92 19.07 74.44 -35.05
CA LYS A 92 19.77 73.23 -34.59
C LYS A 92 20.45 72.54 -35.79
N GLU A 93 21.72 72.13 -35.64
CA GLU A 93 22.48 71.39 -36.68
C GLU A 93 21.84 70.04 -37.05
N ARG A 94 21.09 69.43 -36.13
CA ARG A 94 20.21 68.29 -36.40
C ARG A 94 18.83 68.54 -35.82
N VAL A 95 17.80 68.43 -36.67
CA VAL A 95 16.40 68.62 -36.27
C VAL A 95 15.80 67.25 -35.98
N TYR A 96 15.85 66.85 -34.72
CA TYR A 96 15.16 65.64 -34.27
C TYR A 96 13.72 66.00 -33.87
N ALA A 97 12.78 65.64 -34.72
CA ALA A 97 11.36 65.81 -34.49
C ALA A 97 10.73 64.44 -34.23
N LEU A 98 10.33 64.19 -32.98
CA LEU A 98 9.65 62.97 -32.58
C LEU A 98 8.20 63.31 -32.25
N ALA A 99 7.26 62.59 -32.86
CA ALA A 99 5.88 62.61 -32.43
C ALA A 99 5.77 61.80 -31.14
N ARG A 100 5.41 62.49 -30.04
CA ARG A 100 5.22 61.91 -28.70
C ARG A 100 3.77 61.59 -28.37
N ARG A 101 2.84 62.42 -28.84
CA ARG A 101 1.41 62.24 -28.62
C ARG A 101 0.65 62.52 -29.91
N LEU A 102 -0.35 61.71 -30.20
CA LEU A 102 -1.28 61.88 -31.31
C LEU A 102 -2.70 61.67 -30.82
N ILE A 103 -3.56 62.66 -31.04
CA ILE A 103 -5.01 62.53 -30.86
C ILE A 103 -5.64 62.71 -32.23
N LEU A 104 -6.48 61.77 -32.65
CA LEU A 104 -7.26 61.86 -33.88
C LEU A 104 -8.74 61.92 -33.55
N ASP A 105 -9.44 62.84 -34.20
CA ASP A 105 -10.89 62.96 -34.14
C ASP A 105 -11.56 62.16 -35.27
N SER A 106 -12.89 62.04 -35.24
CA SER A 106 -13.68 61.38 -36.28
C SER A 106 -13.48 59.85 -36.40
N ASN A 107 -13.20 59.16 -35.29
CA ASN A 107 -13.16 57.68 -35.22
C ASN A 107 -12.13 57.02 -36.17
N TYR A 108 -10.93 57.59 -36.24
CA TYR A 108 -9.82 57.06 -37.04
C TYR A 108 -8.77 56.37 -36.16
N THR A 109 -8.38 55.13 -36.50
CA THR A 109 -7.24 54.42 -35.91
C THR A 109 -5.98 54.70 -36.72
N ALA A 110 -4.89 55.11 -36.08
CA ALA A 110 -3.61 55.31 -36.74
C ALA A 110 -2.88 53.97 -36.97
N ILE A 111 -2.49 53.69 -38.21
CA ILE A 111 -1.79 52.47 -38.63
C ILE A 111 -0.28 52.72 -38.78
N ARG A 112 0.10 53.87 -39.34
CA ARG A 112 1.51 54.23 -39.60
C ARG A 112 1.73 55.73 -39.45
N ILE A 113 2.83 56.14 -38.82
CA ILE A 113 3.30 57.53 -38.82
C ILE A 113 4.67 57.56 -39.51
N CYS A 114 4.75 58.21 -40.67
CA CYS A 114 5.93 58.27 -41.52
C CYS A 114 6.50 56.87 -41.78
N SER A 115 7.69 56.57 -41.24
CA SER A 115 8.36 55.27 -41.32
C SER A 115 8.04 54.33 -40.15
N THR A 116 7.34 54.79 -39.12
CA THR A 116 7.03 54.02 -37.90
C THR A 116 5.65 53.35 -38.05
N MET A 117 5.63 52.02 -38.08
CA MET A 117 4.39 51.24 -38.02
C MET A 117 3.88 51.18 -36.57
N ILE A 118 2.62 51.58 -36.38
CA ILE A 118 1.94 51.48 -35.08
C ILE A 118 1.43 50.05 -34.86
N ASP A 119 1.18 49.32 -35.96
CA ASP A 119 0.70 47.93 -36.00
C ASP A 119 1.80 46.86 -35.82
N THR A 120 3.04 47.20 -35.48
CA THR A 120 4.11 46.19 -35.27
C THR A 120 4.67 46.24 -33.86
N SER A 121 4.05 45.53 -32.94
CA SER A 121 4.52 45.40 -31.55
C SER A 121 4.67 43.95 -31.08
N ILE A 122 4.37 42.96 -31.93
CA ILE A 122 4.62 41.55 -31.63
C ILE A 122 5.82 41.08 -32.47
N ARG A 123 6.91 40.76 -31.76
CA ARG A 123 8.24 40.31 -32.21
C ARG A 123 8.31 39.72 -33.64
N SER A 124 9.09 40.38 -34.50
CA SER A 124 10.08 39.71 -35.34
C SER A 124 11.46 40.09 -34.80
N GLU A 125 12.39 39.13 -34.76
CA GLU A 125 13.72 39.29 -34.15
C GLU A 125 14.41 40.60 -34.55
N GLY A 126 14.81 41.40 -33.54
CA GLY A 126 15.76 42.51 -33.73
C GLY A 126 15.22 43.96 -33.70
N THR A 127 13.92 44.21 -33.56
CA THR A 127 13.37 45.58 -33.49
C THR A 127 12.96 46.00 -32.07
N GLN A 128 13.29 47.24 -31.67
CA GLN A 128 12.94 47.81 -30.36
C GLN A 128 11.41 47.82 -30.17
N ARG A 129 10.93 47.37 -29.00
CA ARG A 129 9.51 47.49 -28.61
C ARG A 129 9.13 48.97 -28.55
N LEU A 130 8.15 49.39 -29.36
CA LEU A 130 7.46 50.67 -29.18
C LEU A 130 6.44 50.48 -28.03
N TYR A 131 6.76 50.99 -26.84
CA TYR A 131 5.80 51.10 -25.74
C TYR A 131 5.05 52.42 -25.92
N TYR A 132 3.85 52.40 -26.49
CA TYR A 132 2.93 53.53 -26.49
C TYR A 132 1.66 53.12 -25.74
N VAL A 133 1.01 54.09 -25.10
CA VAL A 133 -0.30 53.89 -24.43
C VAL A 133 -1.35 54.47 -25.35
N ALA A 134 -2.39 53.71 -25.67
CA ALA A 134 -3.47 54.22 -26.51
C ALA A 134 -4.84 53.75 -26.02
N TYR A 135 -5.85 54.59 -26.20
CA TYR A 135 -7.23 54.34 -25.79
C TYR A 135 -8.20 55.14 -26.66
N TYR A 136 -9.47 54.75 -26.67
CA TYR A 136 -10.53 55.44 -27.38
C TYR A 136 -11.57 56.00 -26.39
N SER A 137 -11.89 57.28 -26.53
CA SER A 137 -12.80 57.99 -25.63
C SER A 137 -13.47 59.14 -26.41
N HIS A 138 -14.77 59.38 -26.18
CA HIS A 138 -15.52 60.50 -26.78
C HIS A 138 -15.30 60.74 -28.29
N ASN A 139 -15.36 59.70 -29.13
CA ASN A 139 -15.09 59.74 -30.58
C ASN A 139 -13.67 60.13 -31.03
N GLN A 140 -12.72 60.13 -30.09
CA GLN A 140 -11.32 60.43 -30.33
C GLN A 140 -10.45 59.22 -29.99
N THR A 141 -9.41 58.97 -30.78
CA THR A 141 -8.36 58.00 -30.46
C THR A 141 -7.15 58.74 -29.90
N PHE A 142 -6.67 58.30 -28.75
CA PHE A 142 -5.52 58.86 -28.06
C PHE A 142 -4.35 57.90 -28.18
N TYR A 143 -3.19 58.42 -28.54
CA TYR A 143 -1.91 57.72 -28.55
C TYR A 143 -0.88 58.57 -27.81
N GLU A 144 -0.31 58.03 -26.74
CA GLU A 144 0.63 58.68 -25.83
C GLU A 144 1.95 57.90 -25.77
N ASP A 145 3.05 58.59 -25.48
CA ASP A 145 4.42 58.03 -25.45
C ASP A 145 4.85 57.34 -26.76
N ILE A 146 4.38 57.84 -27.91
CA ILE A 146 4.86 57.39 -29.22
C ILE A 146 6.30 57.87 -29.43
N PHE A 147 7.12 57.09 -30.13
CA PHE A 147 8.46 57.50 -30.56
C PHE A 147 8.60 57.40 -32.08
N ALA A 148 7.75 58.13 -32.81
CA ALA A 148 7.76 58.12 -34.27
C ALA A 148 8.61 59.28 -34.81
N SER A 149 9.63 58.95 -35.60
CA SER A 149 10.50 59.94 -36.22
C SER A 149 9.80 60.61 -37.41
N LEU A 150 9.70 61.93 -37.35
CA LEU A 150 9.17 62.74 -38.44
C LEU A 150 10.28 63.01 -39.46
N TRP A 151 9.90 63.12 -40.73
CA TRP A 151 10.87 63.45 -41.78
C TRP A 151 11.17 64.94 -41.74
N SER A 152 12.41 65.32 -42.00
CA SER A 152 12.80 66.73 -42.07
C SER A 152 13.65 67.00 -43.29
N SER A 153 13.35 68.08 -44.00
CA SER A 153 14.14 68.63 -45.08
C SER A 153 14.66 70.01 -44.68
N VAL A 154 15.99 70.19 -44.68
CA VAL A 154 16.65 71.43 -44.25
C VAL A 154 17.17 72.16 -45.49
N ALA A 155 16.68 73.38 -45.73
CA ALA A 155 17.19 74.33 -46.73
C ALA A 155 17.78 75.58 -46.02
N GLU A 156 18.62 76.37 -46.70
CA GLU A 156 19.46 77.42 -46.08
C GLU A 156 18.73 78.37 -45.11
N ASN A 157 17.47 78.74 -45.42
CA ASN A 157 16.61 79.63 -44.60
C ASN A 157 15.27 79.01 -44.15
N LYS A 158 15.03 77.71 -44.39
CA LYS A 158 13.75 77.06 -44.06
C LYS A 158 13.96 75.58 -43.74
N THR A 159 13.47 75.13 -42.59
CA THR A 159 13.37 73.70 -42.28
C THR A 159 11.92 73.24 -42.39
N THR A 160 11.64 72.25 -43.23
CA THR A 160 10.31 71.66 -43.36
C THR A 160 10.28 70.29 -42.68
N ILE A 161 9.40 70.11 -41.71
CA ILE A 161 9.13 68.84 -41.04
C ILE A 161 7.87 68.25 -41.69
N ILE A 162 7.94 67.00 -42.13
CA ILE A 162 6.86 66.28 -42.81
C ILE A 162 6.40 65.15 -41.90
N CYS A 163 5.11 65.18 -41.56
CA CYS A 163 4.42 64.15 -40.82
C CYS A 163 3.34 63.54 -41.71
N GLN A 164 3.52 62.29 -42.13
CA GLN A 164 2.50 61.55 -42.86
C GLN A 164 1.84 60.55 -41.90
N ILE A 165 0.54 60.66 -41.67
CA ILE A 165 -0.19 59.76 -40.80
C ILE A 165 -1.13 58.94 -41.67
N TRP A 166 -1.04 57.62 -41.57
CA TRP A 166 -1.92 56.69 -42.25
C TRP A 166 -2.96 56.18 -41.26
N VAL A 167 -4.23 56.35 -41.60
CA VAL A 167 -5.36 56.08 -40.72
C VAL A 167 -6.39 55.19 -41.38
N GLU A 168 -7.17 54.49 -40.55
CA GLU A 168 -8.33 53.74 -40.98
C GLU A 168 -9.55 54.05 -40.12
N LYS A 169 -10.75 53.95 -40.69
CA LYS A 169 -11.97 54.10 -39.90
C LYS A 169 -12.15 52.90 -38.98
N GLY A 170 -12.34 53.19 -37.70
CA GLY A 170 -12.57 52.17 -36.69
C GLY A 170 -14.02 52.10 -36.20
N LYS A 171 -14.31 51.02 -35.48
CA LYS A 171 -15.59 50.76 -34.82
C LYS A 171 -15.32 50.12 -33.46
N ALA A 172 -16.14 50.46 -32.45
CA ALA A 172 -16.13 49.76 -31.18
C ALA A 172 -16.78 48.35 -31.32
N VAL A 173 -16.07 47.33 -30.91
CA VAL A 173 -16.44 45.90 -30.98
C VAL A 173 -16.15 45.26 -29.62
N LYS A 174 -16.98 44.31 -29.21
CA LYS A 174 -16.73 43.54 -27.98
C LYS A 174 -15.75 42.41 -28.26
N ILE A 175 -14.77 42.22 -27.39
CA ILE A 175 -13.82 41.10 -27.48
C ILE A 175 -13.90 40.30 -26.18
N SER A 176 -14.16 39.00 -26.30
CA SER A 176 -14.26 38.12 -25.13
C SER A 176 -12.87 37.86 -24.53
N ASN A 177 -12.56 38.44 -23.37
CA ASN A 177 -11.22 38.43 -22.77
C ASN A 177 -11.11 37.54 -21.53
N TYR A 178 -11.63 36.32 -21.67
CA TYR A 178 -11.62 35.32 -20.62
C TYR A 178 -10.75 34.12 -21.03
N ASP A 179 -9.82 33.73 -20.19
CA ASP A 179 -9.00 32.52 -20.33
C ASP A 179 -9.71 31.35 -19.60
N PRO A 180 -9.91 30.19 -20.26
CA PRO A 180 -10.53 29.02 -19.63
C PRO A 180 -9.82 28.49 -18.37
N GLU A 181 -8.53 28.80 -18.16
CA GLU A 181 -7.72 28.36 -17.02
C GLU A 181 -7.49 29.48 -16.00
N GLN A 182 -7.25 30.73 -16.44
CA GLN A 182 -6.89 31.84 -15.55
C GLN A 182 -8.04 32.77 -15.18
N GLY A 183 -9.18 32.67 -15.87
CA GLY A 183 -10.27 33.62 -15.74
C GLY A 183 -10.05 34.86 -16.61
N LYS A 184 -10.58 36.02 -16.19
CA LYS A 184 -10.48 37.25 -16.99
C LYS A 184 -9.02 37.71 -17.13
N ILE A 185 -8.58 37.93 -18.37
CA ILE A 185 -7.21 38.36 -18.69
C ILE A 185 -7.22 39.65 -19.52
N GLN A 186 -6.09 40.35 -19.53
CA GLN A 186 -5.86 41.46 -20.45
C GLN A 186 -5.32 40.92 -21.78
N LEU A 187 -6.01 41.25 -22.86
CA LEU A 187 -5.60 40.90 -24.22
C LEU A 187 -4.83 42.06 -24.85
N TYR A 188 -3.79 41.71 -25.59
CA TYR A 188 -3.10 42.63 -26.46
C TYR A 188 -3.75 42.56 -27.85
N VAL A 189 -4.46 43.61 -28.22
CA VAL A 189 -5.21 43.73 -29.49
C VAL A 189 -4.50 44.78 -30.33
N ASN A 190 -4.03 44.41 -31.52
CA ASN A 190 -3.27 45.31 -32.36
C ASN A 190 -3.86 45.35 -33.78
N PRO A 191 -4.19 46.53 -34.34
CA PRO A 191 -4.04 47.89 -33.79
C PRO A 191 -5.27 48.36 -32.96
N GLY A 192 -5.85 47.49 -32.12
CA GLY A 192 -7.06 47.80 -31.35
C GLY A 192 -6.80 48.62 -30.08
N LEU A 193 -7.74 49.50 -29.75
CA LEU A 193 -7.64 50.42 -28.61
C LEU A 193 -8.68 50.09 -27.53
N PRO A 194 -8.32 49.97 -26.25
CA PRO A 194 -9.29 49.78 -25.18
C PRO A 194 -10.23 50.99 -25.04
N VAL A 195 -11.49 50.74 -24.69
CA VAL A 195 -12.52 51.76 -24.44
C VAL A 195 -12.84 51.81 -22.94
N PRO A 196 -12.15 52.65 -22.13
CA PRO A 196 -12.25 52.61 -20.67
C PRO A 196 -13.61 53.08 -20.13
N GLU A 197 -14.38 53.85 -20.90
CA GLU A 197 -15.67 54.41 -20.49
C GLU A 197 -16.85 53.44 -20.66
N ALA A 198 -16.65 52.34 -21.39
CA ALA A 198 -17.71 51.38 -21.68
C ALA A 198 -17.84 50.33 -20.56
N GLU A 199 -19.08 49.99 -20.19
CA GLU A 199 -19.34 48.94 -19.19
C GLU A 199 -18.75 47.59 -19.67
N ALA A 200 -17.72 47.15 -18.96
CA ALA A 200 -17.12 45.85 -19.12
C ALA A 200 -18.04 44.77 -18.52
N THR A 201 -18.23 43.68 -19.25
CA THR A 201 -18.91 42.49 -18.72
C THR A 201 -17.88 41.55 -18.09
N ASP A 202 -18.34 40.52 -17.37
CA ASP A 202 -17.43 39.54 -16.77
C ASP A 202 -16.60 38.76 -17.81
N TYR A 203 -17.05 38.71 -19.06
CA TYR A 203 -16.43 37.92 -20.14
C TYR A 203 -15.95 38.74 -21.34
N GLU A 204 -16.45 39.96 -21.54
CA GLU A 204 -16.19 40.79 -22.72
C GLU A 204 -15.84 42.23 -22.34
N ASP A 205 -14.80 42.75 -22.99
CA ASP A 205 -14.36 44.14 -22.92
C ASP A 205 -14.51 44.83 -24.29
N TRP A 206 -14.66 46.15 -24.27
CA TRP A 206 -14.82 46.95 -25.48
C TRP A 206 -13.48 47.42 -26.04
N PHE A 207 -13.29 47.17 -27.33
CA PHE A 207 -12.14 47.64 -28.09
C PHE A 207 -12.57 48.38 -29.35
N PHE A 208 -11.91 49.49 -29.63
CA PHE A 208 -12.05 50.23 -30.87
C PHE A 208 -11.02 49.73 -31.89
N VAL A 209 -11.51 49.21 -33.02
CA VAL A 209 -10.70 48.44 -33.98
C VAL A 209 -10.98 48.91 -35.42
N PRO A 210 -9.97 48.94 -36.31
CA PRO A 210 -10.16 49.33 -37.71
C PRO A 210 -11.04 48.33 -38.48
N ILE A 211 -11.87 48.84 -39.39
CA ILE A 211 -12.75 48.03 -40.23
C ILE A 211 -11.96 47.48 -41.43
N GLU A 212 -12.22 46.23 -41.84
CA GLU A 212 -11.58 45.55 -43.00
C GLU A 212 -10.04 45.39 -42.94
N TYR A 213 -9.40 45.85 -41.86
CA TYR A 213 -7.98 45.66 -41.56
C TYR A 213 -7.75 44.39 -40.71
N PRO A 214 -6.66 43.62 -40.93
CA PRO A 214 -6.35 42.46 -40.10
C PRO A 214 -5.95 42.87 -38.68
N ILE A 215 -6.62 42.30 -37.69
CA ILE A 215 -6.37 42.55 -36.28
C ILE A 215 -5.74 41.31 -35.67
N THR A 216 -4.65 41.50 -34.93
CA THR A 216 -3.97 40.44 -34.20
C THR A 216 -4.29 40.54 -32.72
N ILE A 217 -4.80 39.46 -32.14
CA ILE A 217 -5.17 39.37 -30.72
C ILE A 217 -4.30 38.29 -30.07
N VAL A 218 -3.55 38.66 -29.04
CA VAL A 218 -2.71 37.74 -28.24
C VAL A 218 -2.96 37.93 -26.76
N ASP A 219 -2.74 36.85 -26.00
CA ASP A 219 -2.59 36.94 -24.55
C ASP A 219 -1.27 37.64 -24.18
N MET A 220 -1.21 38.16 -22.96
CA MET A 220 0.00 38.78 -22.42
C MET A 220 1.16 37.76 -22.39
N PRO A 221 2.27 38.02 -23.10
CA PRO A 221 3.41 37.10 -23.09
C PRO A 221 4.05 37.03 -21.71
N ASP A 222 4.46 35.83 -21.30
CA ASP A 222 5.17 35.59 -20.03
C ASP A 222 6.53 36.32 -20.01
N PHE A 223 7.25 36.31 -18.88
CA PHE A 223 8.57 36.97 -18.73
C PHE A 223 9.60 36.56 -19.81
N LEU A 224 9.49 35.33 -20.35
CA LEU A 224 10.34 34.81 -21.43
C LEU A 224 9.89 35.26 -22.84
N GLY A 225 8.78 35.99 -22.94
CA GLY A 225 8.21 36.49 -24.18
C GLY A 225 7.37 35.48 -24.96
N ALA A 226 6.96 34.37 -24.34
CA ALA A 226 6.11 33.35 -24.94
C ALA A 226 4.64 33.60 -24.62
N THR A 227 3.77 33.49 -25.63
CA THR A 227 2.30 33.50 -25.47
C THR A 227 1.80 32.08 -25.20
N ARG A 228 0.69 31.95 -24.46
CA ARG A 228 0.08 30.65 -24.12
C ARG A 228 -0.64 30.04 -25.29
N TYR A 229 -1.31 30.90 -26.06
CA TYR A 229 -2.06 30.53 -27.25
C TYR A 229 -1.42 31.16 -28.50
N THR A 230 -1.76 30.60 -29.65
CA THR A 230 -1.35 31.18 -30.93
C THR A 230 -2.11 32.50 -31.17
N PRO A 231 -1.49 33.47 -31.88
CA PRO A 231 -2.16 34.73 -32.19
C PRO A 231 -3.42 34.53 -33.05
N LEU A 232 -4.54 35.11 -32.61
CA LEU A 232 -5.78 35.13 -33.39
C LEU A 232 -5.73 36.31 -34.36
N ILE A 233 -5.69 36.01 -35.67
CA ILE A 233 -5.73 37.02 -36.73
C ILE A 233 -7.12 37.01 -37.37
N THR A 234 -7.84 38.13 -37.30
CA THR A 234 -9.21 38.25 -37.82
C THR A 234 -9.46 39.58 -38.52
N LYS A 235 -10.45 39.63 -39.42
CA LYS A 235 -10.90 40.86 -40.10
C LYS A 235 -12.35 41.13 -39.75
N ILE A 236 -12.66 42.39 -39.45
CA ILE A 236 -13.99 42.80 -38.99
C ILE A 236 -14.71 43.51 -40.14
N SER A 237 -15.92 43.04 -40.43
CA SER A 237 -16.86 43.70 -41.35
C SER A 237 -17.68 44.77 -40.65
N LYS A 238 -18.38 45.63 -41.40
CA LYS A 238 -19.27 46.65 -40.82
C LYS A 238 -20.36 46.06 -39.91
N ASN A 239 -20.79 44.82 -40.16
CA ASN A 239 -21.87 44.13 -39.44
C ASN A 239 -21.40 43.32 -38.22
N SER A 240 -20.10 43.04 -38.06
CA SER A 240 -19.59 42.33 -36.89
C SER A 240 -19.67 43.19 -35.63
N THR A 241 -20.04 42.54 -34.53
CA THR A 241 -20.30 43.17 -33.22
C THR A 241 -19.48 42.55 -32.09
N VAL A 242 -19.07 41.29 -32.23
CA VAL A 242 -18.32 40.54 -31.21
C VAL A 242 -17.20 39.73 -31.87
N ILE A 243 -16.02 39.71 -31.25
CA ILE A 243 -14.91 38.80 -31.55
C ILE A 243 -14.76 37.83 -30.39
N ASN A 244 -14.95 36.55 -30.67
CA ASN A 244 -14.91 35.51 -29.65
C ASN A 244 -13.49 34.93 -29.52
N TRP A 245 -12.60 35.65 -28.85
CA TRP A 245 -11.25 35.17 -28.54
C TRP A 245 -11.27 33.99 -27.54
N LEU A 246 -12.24 33.95 -26.62
CA LEU A 246 -12.40 32.84 -25.66
C LEU A 246 -12.67 31.52 -26.40
N HIS A 247 -13.48 31.51 -27.46
CA HIS A 247 -13.70 30.34 -28.31
C HIS A 247 -12.39 29.85 -28.96
N HIS A 248 -11.56 30.77 -29.45
CA HIS A 248 -10.24 30.43 -29.99
C HIS A 248 -9.32 29.83 -28.92
N ALA A 249 -9.22 30.48 -27.76
CA ALA A 249 -8.41 30.00 -26.63
C ALA A 249 -8.89 28.62 -26.13
N ALA A 250 -10.20 28.43 -25.98
CA ALA A 250 -10.80 27.15 -25.61
C ALA A 250 -10.48 26.05 -26.64
N ASN A 251 -10.52 26.38 -27.94
CA ASN A 251 -10.18 25.44 -29.00
C ASN A 251 -8.73 24.98 -28.97
N GLU A 252 -7.81 25.93 -28.81
CA GLU A 252 -6.40 25.62 -28.68
C GLU A 252 -6.07 24.86 -27.41
N PHE A 253 -6.69 25.24 -26.29
CA PHE A 253 -6.52 24.58 -25.01
C PHE A 253 -6.98 23.12 -25.09
N TYR A 254 -8.22 22.86 -25.57
CA TYR A 254 -8.71 21.49 -25.68
C TYR A 254 -7.79 20.70 -26.61
N ARG A 255 -7.40 21.24 -27.78
CA ARG A 255 -6.55 20.55 -28.76
C ARG A 255 -5.21 20.16 -28.14
N LYS A 256 -4.61 21.04 -27.34
CA LYS A 256 -3.34 20.77 -26.65
C LYS A 256 -3.49 19.67 -25.59
N LYS A 257 -4.59 19.68 -24.82
CA LYS A 257 -4.84 18.69 -23.77
C LYS A 257 -5.22 17.31 -24.33
N THR A 258 -6.10 17.24 -25.33
CA THR A 258 -6.56 15.98 -25.92
C THR A 258 -5.46 15.31 -26.76
N LYS A 259 -4.62 16.08 -27.44
CA LYS A 259 -3.50 15.55 -28.25
C LYS A 259 -2.56 14.64 -27.45
N ALA A 260 -2.26 14.97 -26.20
CA ALA A 260 -1.42 14.14 -25.35
C ALA A 260 -2.05 12.76 -25.06
N ILE A 261 -3.37 12.73 -24.86
CA ILE A 261 -4.14 11.50 -24.65
C ILE A 261 -4.20 10.69 -25.95
N GLU A 262 -4.54 11.35 -27.06
CA GLU A 262 -4.61 10.75 -28.39
C GLU A 262 -3.28 10.10 -28.80
N GLN A 263 -2.16 10.82 -28.65
CA GLN A 263 -0.84 10.30 -28.96
C GLN A 263 -0.48 9.08 -28.11
N ARG A 264 -0.90 9.05 -26.83
CA ARG A 264 -0.68 7.91 -25.94
C ARG A 264 -1.51 6.70 -26.37
N LEU A 265 -2.77 6.90 -26.74
CA LEU A 265 -3.65 5.84 -27.29
C LEU A 265 -3.12 5.28 -28.61
N ILE A 266 -2.70 6.16 -29.53
CA ILE A 266 -2.07 5.78 -30.80
C ILE A 266 -0.78 4.99 -30.55
N TRP A 267 0.05 5.43 -29.59
CA TRP A 267 1.26 4.70 -29.21
C TRP A 267 0.96 3.28 -28.73
N TYR A 268 -0.12 3.10 -27.94
CA TYR A 268 -0.59 1.78 -27.50
C TYR A 268 -1.05 0.88 -28.66
N ASP A 269 -1.80 1.44 -29.61
CA ASP A 269 -2.23 0.71 -30.81
C ASP A 269 -1.04 0.19 -31.62
N TYR A 270 -0.01 1.04 -31.80
CA TYR A 270 1.20 0.66 -32.53
C TYR A 270 1.95 -0.49 -31.89
N GLN A 271 1.83 -0.69 -30.58
CA GLN A 271 2.42 -1.83 -29.87
C GLN A 271 1.51 -3.08 -29.86
N GLY A 272 0.34 -3.02 -30.51
CA GLY A 272 -0.64 -4.10 -30.56
C GLY A 272 -1.47 -4.25 -29.29
N PHE A 273 -1.61 -3.17 -28.50
CA PHE A 273 -2.38 -3.16 -27.26
C PHE A 273 -3.52 -2.12 -27.32
N PRO A 274 -4.61 -2.39 -28.06
CA PRO A 274 -5.72 -1.45 -28.18
C PRO A 274 -6.48 -1.35 -26.85
N LEU A 275 -6.63 -0.11 -26.38
CA LEU A 275 -7.34 0.26 -25.16
C LEU A 275 -8.77 0.71 -25.49
N GLU A 276 -9.69 -0.23 -25.61
CA GLU A 276 -11.06 0.05 -26.06
C GLU A 276 -11.86 0.89 -25.05
N ASN A 277 -11.74 0.59 -23.75
CA ASN A 277 -12.47 1.32 -22.70
C ASN A 277 -11.96 2.76 -22.57
N GLU A 278 -10.65 2.95 -22.55
CA GLU A 278 -10.01 4.25 -22.39
C GLU A 278 -10.19 5.10 -23.66
N ARG A 279 -10.21 4.47 -24.85
CA ARG A 279 -10.58 5.15 -26.10
C ARG A 279 -12.02 5.64 -26.07
N ARG A 280 -12.94 4.81 -25.57
CA ARG A 280 -14.34 5.20 -25.43
C ARG A 280 -14.48 6.40 -24.48
N ASP A 281 -13.80 6.37 -23.34
CA ASP A 281 -13.81 7.47 -22.37
C ASP A 281 -13.13 8.74 -22.93
N TYR A 282 -12.09 8.60 -23.77
CA TYR A 282 -11.50 9.70 -24.54
C TYR A 282 -12.49 10.31 -25.54
N LEU A 283 -13.23 9.51 -26.29
CA LEU A 283 -14.23 9.99 -27.26
C LEU A 283 -15.37 10.76 -26.56
N GLN A 284 -15.83 10.28 -25.40
CA GLN A 284 -16.78 11.03 -24.56
C GLN A 284 -16.20 12.40 -24.18
N THR A 285 -14.96 12.42 -23.69
CA THR A 285 -14.26 13.66 -23.29
C THR A 285 -14.15 14.63 -24.46
N LEU A 286 -13.87 14.13 -25.67
CA LEU A 286 -13.81 14.93 -26.90
C LEU A 286 -15.18 15.56 -27.21
N ALA A 287 -16.25 14.77 -27.16
CA ALA A 287 -17.60 15.26 -27.37
C ALA A 287 -17.99 16.36 -26.37
N MET A 288 -17.58 16.21 -25.09
CA MET A 288 -17.79 17.25 -24.07
C MET A 288 -17.05 18.55 -24.42
N PHE A 289 -15.77 18.48 -24.82
CA PHE A 289 -15.04 19.69 -25.24
C PHE A 289 -15.63 20.36 -26.48
N GLU A 290 -16.06 19.58 -27.48
CA GLU A 290 -16.68 20.11 -28.69
C GLU A 290 -17.99 20.84 -28.38
N GLN A 291 -18.85 20.25 -27.53
CA GLN A 291 -20.10 20.88 -27.14
C GLN A 291 -19.86 22.10 -26.23
N ALA A 292 -18.85 22.10 -25.35
CA ALA A 292 -18.45 23.28 -24.58
C ALA A 292 -18.01 24.42 -25.52
N SER A 293 -17.17 24.10 -26.49
CA SER A 293 -16.68 25.04 -27.49
C SER A 293 -17.80 25.63 -28.33
N ASN A 294 -18.77 24.83 -28.77
CA ASN A 294 -19.95 25.30 -29.53
C ASN A 294 -20.79 26.28 -28.70
N LEU A 295 -21.02 26.00 -27.42
CA LEU A 295 -21.76 26.89 -26.51
C LEU A 295 -21.04 28.22 -26.31
N ILE A 296 -19.71 28.18 -26.10
CA ILE A 296 -18.87 29.37 -26.06
C ILE A 296 -18.97 30.15 -27.38
N GLY A 297 -18.92 29.46 -28.52
CA GLY A 297 -19.02 30.04 -29.86
C GLY A 297 -20.35 30.78 -30.11
N ARG A 298 -21.45 30.30 -29.49
CA ARG A 298 -22.78 30.93 -29.53
C ARG A 298 -22.93 32.11 -28.55
N GLY A 299 -21.92 32.44 -27.76
CA GLY A 299 -21.93 33.53 -26.78
C GLY A 299 -22.52 33.16 -25.40
N ASN A 300 -22.75 31.88 -25.13
CA ASN A 300 -23.24 31.41 -23.83
C ASN A 300 -22.07 31.02 -22.91
N TYR A 301 -21.32 32.03 -22.46
CA TYR A 301 -20.02 31.82 -21.81
C TYR A 301 -20.10 31.11 -20.45
N SER A 302 -21.06 31.46 -19.60
CA SER A 302 -21.16 30.89 -18.24
C SER A 302 -21.36 29.36 -18.27
N ILE A 303 -22.33 28.92 -19.06
CA ILE A 303 -22.63 27.51 -19.31
C ILE A 303 -21.48 26.82 -20.05
N GLY A 304 -20.95 27.46 -21.10
CA GLY A 304 -19.88 26.90 -21.90
C GLY A 304 -18.60 26.66 -21.09
N LEU A 305 -18.25 27.57 -20.19
CA LEU A 305 -17.10 27.45 -19.29
C LEU A 305 -17.31 26.41 -18.19
N ASP A 306 -18.52 26.29 -17.63
CA ASP A 306 -18.81 25.24 -16.66
C ASP A 306 -18.65 23.85 -17.29
N TYR A 307 -19.22 23.64 -18.48
CA TYR A 307 -19.07 22.39 -19.20
C TYR A 307 -17.61 22.14 -19.64
N PHE A 308 -16.87 23.19 -20.00
CA PHE A 308 -15.44 23.10 -20.26
C PHE A 308 -14.66 22.63 -19.03
N ASN A 309 -15.00 23.10 -17.83
CA ASN A 309 -14.39 22.65 -16.58
C ASN A 309 -14.72 21.17 -16.28
N GLN A 310 -15.95 20.74 -16.50
CA GLN A 310 -16.34 19.33 -16.37
C GLN A 310 -15.56 18.44 -17.37
N ALA A 311 -15.44 18.88 -18.63
CA ALA A 311 -14.63 18.19 -19.63
C ALA A 311 -13.15 18.10 -19.23
N GLN A 312 -12.59 19.15 -18.60
CA GLN A 312 -11.24 19.12 -18.05
C GLN A 312 -11.08 18.10 -16.90
N GLU A 313 -12.04 18.04 -15.98
CA GLU A 313 -12.02 17.05 -14.89
C GLU A 313 -12.06 15.62 -15.46
N ARG A 314 -12.91 15.38 -16.46
CA ARG A 314 -12.97 14.09 -17.16
C ARG A 314 -11.67 13.78 -17.89
N ALA A 315 -11.07 14.74 -18.58
CA ALA A 315 -9.78 14.56 -19.25
C ALA A 315 -8.66 14.18 -18.25
N LYS A 316 -8.62 14.82 -17.09
CA LYS A 316 -7.69 14.47 -15.99
C LYS A 316 -7.92 13.04 -15.51
N PHE A 317 -9.18 12.63 -15.38
CA PHE A 317 -9.54 11.26 -15.04
C PHE A 317 -9.04 10.26 -16.09
N VAL A 318 -9.26 10.50 -17.39
CA VAL A 318 -8.75 9.63 -18.47
C VAL A 318 -7.22 9.52 -18.45
N VAL A 319 -6.51 10.62 -18.19
CA VAL A 319 -5.05 10.59 -18.02
C VAL A 319 -4.66 9.71 -16.82
N SER A 320 -5.38 9.83 -15.70
CA SER A 320 -5.11 9.00 -14.51
C SER A 320 -5.38 7.52 -14.76
N GLU A 321 -6.44 7.17 -15.52
CA GLU A 321 -6.70 5.79 -15.94
C GLU A 321 -5.57 5.25 -16.81
N LEU A 322 -5.08 6.02 -17.79
CA LEU A 322 -3.91 5.64 -18.59
C LEU A 322 -2.66 5.44 -17.72
N ASP A 323 -2.46 6.23 -16.66
CA ASP A 323 -1.37 6.00 -15.70
C ASP A 323 -1.57 4.71 -14.88
N THR A 324 -2.82 4.35 -14.55
CA THR A 324 -3.10 3.04 -13.93
C THR A 324 -2.79 1.89 -14.90
N VAL A 325 -3.08 2.04 -16.20
CA VAL A 325 -2.73 1.08 -17.23
C VAL A 325 -1.21 0.92 -17.34
N ASP A 326 -0.44 2.00 -17.36
CA ASP A 326 1.02 1.95 -17.35
C ASP A 326 1.57 1.15 -16.15
N ASN A 327 1.03 1.42 -14.96
CA ASN A 327 1.40 0.70 -13.74
C ASN A 327 1.02 -0.77 -13.82
N TYR A 328 -0.18 -1.08 -14.32
CA TYR A 328 -0.66 -2.44 -14.52
C TYR A 328 0.24 -3.23 -15.49
N ILE A 329 0.62 -2.62 -16.61
CA ILE A 329 1.53 -3.23 -17.60
C ILE A 329 2.93 -3.46 -17.01
N SER A 330 3.44 -2.51 -16.24
CA SER A 330 4.73 -2.63 -15.56
C SER A 330 4.72 -3.77 -14.53
N MET A 331 3.66 -3.87 -13.72
CA MET A 331 3.50 -4.92 -12.71
C MET A 331 3.31 -6.31 -13.33
N THR A 332 2.54 -6.42 -14.42
CA THR A 332 2.40 -7.68 -15.16
C THR A 332 3.72 -8.14 -15.74
N ALA A 333 4.50 -7.25 -16.37
CA ALA A 333 5.83 -7.60 -16.89
C ALA A 333 6.79 -8.05 -15.78
N LEU A 334 6.79 -7.36 -14.62
CA LEU A 334 7.58 -7.76 -13.45
C LEU A 334 7.17 -9.14 -12.91
N LEU A 335 5.88 -9.42 -12.82
CA LEU A 335 5.39 -10.71 -12.34
C LEU A 335 5.69 -11.83 -13.34
N VAL A 336 5.51 -11.63 -14.65
CA VAL A 336 5.84 -12.65 -15.65
C VAL A 336 7.34 -12.96 -15.64
N THR A 337 8.20 -11.96 -15.48
CA THR A 337 9.65 -12.18 -15.37
C THR A 337 10.02 -12.91 -14.08
N LEU A 338 9.41 -12.56 -12.93
CA LEU A 338 9.57 -13.29 -11.67
C LEU A 338 9.07 -14.75 -11.78
N PHE A 339 7.95 -14.98 -12.44
CA PHE A 339 7.40 -16.32 -12.70
C PHE A 339 8.32 -17.13 -13.61
N SER A 340 8.82 -16.52 -14.66
CA SER A 340 9.78 -17.14 -15.58
C SER A 340 11.07 -17.52 -14.85
N TYR A 341 11.54 -16.68 -13.91
CA TYR A 341 12.67 -17.00 -13.04
C TYR A 341 12.34 -18.19 -12.11
N GLY A 342 11.17 -18.18 -11.48
CA GLY A 342 10.71 -19.29 -10.63
C GLY A 342 10.64 -20.62 -11.38
N PHE A 343 10.08 -20.62 -12.59
CA PHE A 343 9.99 -21.81 -13.45
C PHE A 343 11.37 -22.29 -13.91
N SER A 344 12.19 -21.37 -14.41
CA SER A 344 13.53 -21.69 -14.88
C SER A 344 14.42 -22.23 -13.75
N ARG A 345 14.19 -21.81 -12.50
CA ARG A 345 14.97 -22.29 -11.36
C ARG A 345 14.45 -23.59 -10.78
N LEU A 346 13.14 -23.74 -10.59
CA LEU A 346 12.55 -24.88 -9.89
C LEU A 346 12.37 -26.10 -10.79
N VAL A 347 11.93 -25.96 -12.03
CA VAL A 347 11.67 -27.13 -12.89
C VAL A 347 12.94 -27.95 -13.16
N PRO A 348 14.09 -27.35 -13.51
CA PRO A 348 15.32 -28.10 -13.74
C PRO A 348 15.84 -28.82 -12.51
N THR A 349 15.53 -28.29 -11.31
CA THR A 349 15.97 -28.94 -10.07
C THR A 349 15.39 -30.33 -9.92
N LEU A 350 14.19 -30.62 -10.43
CA LEU A 350 13.56 -31.94 -10.35
C LEU A 350 14.27 -33.02 -11.19
N PHE A 351 14.93 -32.61 -12.27
CA PHE A 351 15.49 -33.54 -13.26
C PHE A 351 17.03 -33.60 -13.26
N ILE A 352 17.71 -32.53 -12.87
CA ILE A 352 19.17 -32.40 -12.96
C ILE A 352 19.79 -32.30 -11.56
N GLU A 353 20.72 -33.22 -11.26
CA GLU A 353 21.47 -33.22 -10.00
C GLU A 353 22.71 -32.32 -10.02
N ASN A 354 23.44 -32.29 -11.15
CA ASN A 354 24.65 -31.50 -11.27
C ASN A 354 24.34 -30.00 -11.26
N GLU A 355 24.87 -29.28 -10.27
CA GLU A 355 24.57 -27.87 -10.05
C GLU A 355 24.93 -26.95 -11.22
N LYS A 356 26.07 -27.21 -11.88
CA LYS A 356 26.53 -26.42 -13.04
C LYS A 356 25.60 -26.62 -14.24
N LYS A 357 25.24 -27.88 -14.54
CA LYS A 357 24.29 -28.20 -15.62
C LYS A 357 22.91 -27.62 -15.35
N ARG A 358 22.46 -27.69 -14.09
CA ARG A 358 21.18 -27.13 -13.63
C ARG A 358 21.13 -25.62 -13.82
N LEU A 359 22.20 -24.89 -13.45
CA LEU A 359 22.31 -23.44 -13.65
C LEU A 359 22.27 -23.07 -15.14
N LEU A 360 23.06 -23.75 -15.96
CA LEU A 360 23.11 -23.49 -17.41
C LEU A 360 21.74 -23.72 -18.07
N MET A 361 21.06 -24.79 -17.67
CA MET A 361 19.71 -25.11 -18.15
C MET A 361 18.66 -24.09 -17.61
N SER A 362 18.81 -23.61 -16.37
CA SER A 362 17.97 -22.52 -15.83
C SER A 362 18.11 -21.24 -16.65
N ILE A 363 19.34 -20.84 -16.99
CA ILE A 363 19.61 -19.66 -17.83
C ILE A 363 18.98 -19.85 -19.21
N ALA A 364 19.19 -21.00 -19.84
CA ALA A 364 18.63 -21.30 -21.16
C ALA A 364 17.09 -21.24 -21.19
N ILE A 365 16.42 -21.85 -20.20
CA ILE A 365 14.94 -21.80 -20.09
C ILE A 365 14.45 -20.37 -19.84
N TYR A 366 15.13 -19.61 -19.00
CA TYR A 366 14.71 -18.25 -18.67
C TYR A 366 14.72 -17.33 -19.90
N PHE A 367 15.82 -17.34 -20.66
CA PHE A 367 15.92 -16.52 -21.86
C PHE A 367 15.00 -17.01 -22.99
N SER A 368 14.79 -18.33 -23.14
CA SER A 368 13.87 -18.85 -24.16
C SER A 368 12.41 -18.48 -23.86
N LEU A 369 11.97 -18.58 -22.60
CA LEU A 369 10.63 -18.15 -22.19
C LEU A 369 10.41 -16.67 -22.48
N LEU A 370 11.39 -15.84 -22.17
CA LEU A 370 11.28 -14.41 -22.42
C LEU A 370 11.12 -14.08 -23.91
N VAL A 371 11.89 -14.74 -24.79
CA VAL A 371 11.76 -14.57 -26.25
C VAL A 371 10.37 -14.98 -26.73
N VAL A 372 9.82 -16.07 -26.19
CA VAL A 372 8.45 -16.48 -26.50
C VAL A 372 7.45 -15.43 -26.03
N PHE A 373 7.65 -14.83 -24.86
CA PHE A 373 6.74 -13.79 -24.35
C PHE A 373 6.81 -12.48 -25.10
N THR A 374 8.01 -12.05 -25.49
CA THR A 374 8.13 -10.84 -26.30
C THR A 374 7.48 -11.02 -27.66
N ALA A 375 7.44 -12.23 -28.22
CA ALA A 375 6.74 -12.49 -29.47
C ALA A 375 5.21 -12.53 -29.30
N THR A 376 4.73 -13.12 -28.21
CA THR A 376 3.31 -13.51 -28.04
C THR A 376 2.47 -12.55 -27.21
N GLN A 377 3.06 -11.82 -26.25
CA GLN A 377 2.33 -10.99 -25.30
C GLN A 377 2.53 -9.48 -25.55
N PRO A 378 1.45 -8.74 -25.90
CA PRO A 378 1.54 -7.28 -26.07
C PRO A 378 1.98 -6.53 -24.82
N HIS A 379 1.53 -6.96 -23.63
CA HIS A 379 1.91 -6.32 -22.35
C HIS A 379 3.43 -6.22 -22.16
N ILE A 380 4.17 -7.28 -22.53
CA ILE A 380 5.62 -7.31 -22.36
C ILE A 380 6.31 -6.46 -23.41
N LYS A 381 5.81 -6.43 -24.66
CA LYS A 381 6.31 -5.51 -25.70
C LYS A 381 6.18 -4.05 -25.25
N VAL A 382 5.00 -3.69 -24.74
CA VAL A 382 4.72 -2.34 -24.24
C VAL A 382 5.61 -2.00 -23.04
N ALA A 383 5.74 -2.89 -22.06
CA ALA A 383 6.61 -2.67 -20.90
C ALA A 383 8.08 -2.47 -21.31
N LEU A 384 8.56 -3.25 -22.28
CA LEU A 384 9.91 -3.08 -22.83
C LEU A 384 10.06 -1.72 -23.54
N ALA A 385 9.03 -1.28 -24.26
CA ALA A 385 9.03 0.04 -24.91
C ALA A 385 9.05 1.18 -23.87
N MET A 386 8.31 1.06 -22.78
CA MET A 386 8.33 2.03 -21.66
C MET A 386 9.72 2.11 -21.02
N ILE A 387 10.37 0.98 -20.78
CA ILE A 387 11.69 0.92 -20.16
C ILE A 387 12.76 1.47 -21.11
N MET A 388 12.67 1.16 -22.40
CA MET A 388 13.54 1.75 -23.43
C MET A 388 13.37 3.26 -23.52
N ARG A 389 12.14 3.77 -23.44
CA ARG A 389 11.87 5.21 -23.35
C ARG A 389 12.55 5.84 -22.13
N SER A 390 12.46 5.19 -20.96
CA SER A 390 13.13 5.67 -19.74
C SER A 390 14.66 5.66 -19.83
N LEU A 391 15.25 4.71 -20.56
CA LEU A 391 16.72 4.56 -20.68
C LEU A 391 17.33 5.48 -21.74
N THR A 392 16.61 5.75 -22.82
CA THR A 392 17.12 6.53 -23.97
C THR A 392 16.89 8.03 -23.83
N GLY A 393 16.07 8.48 -22.88
CA GLY A 393 15.76 9.90 -22.68
C GLY A 393 15.01 10.53 -23.86
N TYR A 394 14.56 9.71 -24.83
CA TYR A 394 13.79 10.17 -25.99
C TYR A 394 12.40 10.59 -25.49
N THR A 395 12.21 11.90 -25.39
CA THR A 395 11.00 12.53 -24.83
C THR A 395 9.93 12.80 -25.88
N ASP A 396 10.28 12.75 -27.17
CA ASP A 396 9.33 12.98 -28.23
C ASP A 396 8.36 11.80 -28.37
N GLN A 397 7.07 12.15 -28.39
CA GLN A 397 5.91 11.27 -28.60
C GLN A 397 5.85 10.73 -30.04
N SER A 398 6.99 10.58 -30.72
CA SER A 398 7.03 9.89 -31.99
C SER A 398 6.80 8.40 -31.73
N PRO A 399 5.99 7.72 -32.55
CA PRO A 399 5.78 6.29 -32.42
C PRO A 399 7.07 5.56 -32.80
N ILE A 400 7.96 5.36 -31.80
CA ILE A 400 9.14 4.51 -31.97
C ILE A 400 8.61 3.10 -32.21
N HIS A 401 8.68 2.64 -33.45
CA HIS A 401 8.42 1.25 -33.80
C HIS A 401 9.53 0.41 -33.15
N MET A 402 9.16 -0.43 -32.20
CA MET A 402 10.09 -1.39 -31.63
C MET A 402 10.27 -2.52 -32.63
N ASP A 403 11.30 -2.42 -33.46
CA ASP A 403 11.67 -3.51 -34.36
C ASP A 403 11.95 -4.81 -33.60
N ALA A 404 11.80 -5.95 -34.26
CA ALA A 404 12.06 -7.27 -33.65
C ALA A 404 13.47 -7.34 -33.02
N VAL A 405 14.46 -6.68 -33.62
CA VAL A 405 15.82 -6.58 -33.07
C VAL A 405 15.84 -5.74 -31.79
N MET A 406 15.19 -4.57 -31.78
CA MET A 406 15.12 -3.70 -30.60
C MET A 406 14.35 -4.35 -29.45
N THR A 407 13.25 -5.05 -29.73
CA THR A 407 12.51 -5.79 -28.70
C THR A 407 13.36 -6.89 -28.08
N LEU A 408 14.11 -7.65 -28.89
CA LEU A 408 14.98 -8.72 -28.40
C LEU A 408 16.16 -8.19 -27.59
N THR A 409 16.80 -7.09 -28.00
CA THR A 409 17.90 -6.48 -27.23
C THR A 409 17.40 -5.89 -25.92
N ALA A 410 16.29 -5.15 -25.93
CA ALA A 410 15.64 -4.64 -24.72
C ALA A 410 15.28 -5.77 -23.76
N ALA A 411 14.72 -6.86 -24.28
CA ALA A 411 14.35 -8.02 -23.49
C ALA A 411 15.59 -8.70 -22.87
N PHE A 412 16.67 -8.86 -23.63
CA PHE A 412 17.92 -9.43 -23.13
C PHE A 412 18.53 -8.59 -22.00
N VAL A 413 18.57 -7.26 -22.16
CA VAL A 413 19.08 -6.33 -21.13
C VAL A 413 18.25 -6.42 -19.86
N LEU A 414 16.92 -6.33 -19.98
CA LEU A 414 16.00 -6.42 -18.84
C LEU A 414 16.11 -7.76 -18.13
N SER A 415 16.16 -8.85 -18.89
CA SER A 415 16.27 -10.19 -18.31
C SER A 415 17.58 -10.43 -17.58
N THR A 416 18.68 -9.89 -18.10
CA THR A 416 19.97 -9.95 -17.41
C THR A 416 19.91 -9.15 -16.10
N PHE A 417 19.33 -7.94 -16.15
CA PHE A 417 19.15 -7.09 -14.97
C PHE A 417 18.23 -7.69 -13.91
N MET A 418 17.20 -8.46 -14.30
CA MET A 418 16.28 -9.12 -13.36
C MET A 418 16.84 -10.44 -12.81
N PHE A 419 17.48 -11.26 -13.66
CA PHE A 419 17.98 -12.58 -13.28
C PHE A 419 19.13 -12.49 -12.27
N PHE A 420 20.08 -11.57 -12.47
CA PHE A 420 21.26 -11.44 -11.63
C PHE A 420 20.96 -11.12 -10.14
N PRO A 421 20.19 -10.07 -9.80
CA PRO A 421 19.85 -9.77 -8.40
C PRO A 421 18.98 -10.86 -7.77
N MET A 422 18.04 -11.46 -8.52
CA MET A 422 17.26 -12.60 -7.99
C MET A 422 18.14 -13.81 -7.68
N PHE A 423 19.11 -14.10 -8.56
CA PHE A 423 20.09 -15.14 -8.32
C PHE A 423 20.94 -14.86 -7.07
N LEU A 424 21.38 -13.61 -6.89
CA LEU A 424 22.11 -13.18 -5.69
C LEU A 424 21.27 -13.35 -4.42
N LEU A 425 20.00 -12.93 -4.44
CA LEU A 425 19.05 -13.09 -3.34
C LEU A 425 18.79 -14.57 -3.00
N SER A 426 18.63 -15.41 -4.02
CA SER A 426 18.44 -16.85 -3.83
C SER A 426 19.65 -17.52 -3.16
N MET A 427 20.87 -17.05 -3.42
CA MET A 427 22.09 -17.58 -2.79
C MET A 427 22.17 -17.23 -1.30
N LEU A 428 21.69 -16.05 -0.89
CA LEU A 428 21.74 -15.61 0.50
C LEU A 428 20.84 -16.45 1.44
N ARG A 429 19.75 -17.05 0.93
CA ARG A 429 18.78 -17.83 1.73
C ARG A 429 19.26 -19.21 2.18
N ILE A 430 20.31 -19.75 1.56
CA ILE A 430 20.85 -21.10 1.85
C ILE A 430 21.34 -21.23 3.30
N LEU A 431 21.65 -20.11 3.97
CA LEU A 431 22.17 -20.07 5.35
C LEU A 431 21.08 -20.19 6.45
N SER A 432 19.81 -20.33 6.08
CA SER A 432 18.68 -20.32 7.03
C SER A 432 18.06 -21.70 7.26
N PHE A 433 17.44 -21.92 8.43
CA PHE A 433 16.68 -23.15 8.74
C PHE A 433 15.54 -23.42 7.73
N ALA A 434 14.95 -22.36 7.17
CA ALA A 434 13.98 -22.47 6.07
C ALA A 434 14.59 -23.06 4.80
N GLY A 435 15.87 -22.75 4.51
CA GLY A 435 16.63 -23.36 3.42
C GLY A 435 16.80 -24.87 3.61
N PHE A 436 17.14 -25.31 4.82
CA PHE A 436 17.21 -26.74 5.15
C PHE A 436 15.87 -27.47 4.96
N ILE A 437 14.75 -26.89 5.42
CA ILE A 437 13.41 -27.45 5.23
C ILE A 437 13.10 -27.61 3.73
N MET A 438 13.42 -26.59 2.93
CA MET A 438 13.20 -26.59 1.48
C MET A 438 14.04 -27.66 0.78
N ASP A 439 15.31 -27.81 1.15
CA ASP A 439 16.19 -28.83 0.58
C ASP A 439 15.73 -30.25 0.90
N VAL A 440 15.27 -30.48 2.14
CA VAL A 440 14.69 -31.76 2.56
C VAL A 440 13.40 -32.03 1.79
N ALA A 441 12.51 -31.05 1.64
CA ALA A 441 11.30 -31.19 0.85
C ALA A 441 11.60 -31.55 -0.62
N MET A 442 12.53 -30.83 -1.26
CA MET A 442 12.96 -31.10 -2.64
C MET A 442 13.60 -32.48 -2.79
N ARG A 443 14.39 -32.94 -1.82
CA ARG A 443 15.00 -34.27 -1.83
C ARG A 443 13.95 -35.37 -1.70
N ASN A 444 12.93 -35.16 -0.86
CA ASN A 444 11.80 -36.10 -0.72
C ASN A 444 11.01 -36.22 -2.03
N MET A 445 10.72 -35.09 -2.69
CA MET A 445 10.02 -35.06 -3.97
C MET A 445 10.79 -35.82 -5.07
N LYS A 446 12.12 -35.67 -5.12
CA LYS A 446 12.98 -36.37 -6.09
C LYS A 446 13.03 -37.87 -5.87
N ALA A 447 13.08 -38.31 -4.62
CA ALA A 447 13.18 -39.72 -4.27
C ALA A 447 11.98 -40.53 -4.82
N ARG A 448 10.83 -39.88 -5.07
CA ARG A 448 9.59 -40.51 -5.53
C ARG A 448 9.07 -39.87 -6.82
N ARG A 449 9.98 -39.67 -7.76
CA ARG A 449 9.80 -38.92 -9.02
C ARG A 449 8.47 -39.16 -9.73
N ASN A 450 8.05 -40.41 -9.94
CA ASN A 450 6.84 -40.72 -10.73
C ASN A 450 5.56 -40.21 -10.07
N ARG A 451 5.44 -40.36 -8.75
CA ARG A 451 4.30 -39.88 -7.98
C ARG A 451 4.26 -38.35 -7.96
N THR A 452 5.41 -37.73 -7.70
CA THR A 452 5.58 -36.27 -7.70
C THR A 452 5.21 -35.69 -9.08
N LEU A 453 5.62 -36.34 -10.17
CA LEU A 453 5.25 -35.93 -11.52
C LEU A 453 3.75 -36.06 -11.78
N LEU A 454 3.10 -37.13 -11.31
CA LEU A 454 1.66 -37.31 -11.46
C LEU A 454 0.86 -36.23 -10.70
N THR A 455 1.26 -35.90 -9.47
CA THR A 455 0.66 -34.78 -8.71
C THR A 455 0.86 -33.45 -9.42
N ILE A 456 2.07 -33.21 -9.93
CA ILE A 456 2.39 -31.95 -10.61
C ILE A 456 1.56 -31.83 -11.88
N ALA A 457 1.47 -32.88 -12.69
CA ALA A 457 0.73 -32.86 -13.94
C ALA A 457 -0.77 -32.64 -13.73
N THR A 458 -1.36 -33.28 -12.72
CA THR A 458 -2.80 -33.16 -12.41
C THR A 458 -3.15 -31.76 -11.91
N VAL A 459 -2.38 -31.21 -10.95
CA VAL A 459 -2.58 -29.84 -10.47
C VAL A 459 -2.26 -28.82 -11.58
N ALA A 460 -1.20 -29.01 -12.36
CA ALA A 460 -0.84 -28.13 -13.47
C ALA A 460 -1.92 -28.08 -14.55
N LEU A 461 -2.56 -29.21 -14.89
CA LEU A 461 -3.66 -29.23 -15.84
C LEU A 461 -4.86 -28.41 -15.35
N ILE A 462 -5.17 -28.49 -14.06
CA ILE A 462 -6.28 -27.75 -13.45
C ILE A 462 -5.96 -26.26 -13.37
N VAL A 463 -4.73 -25.89 -13.05
CA VAL A 463 -4.27 -24.50 -13.11
C VAL A 463 -4.33 -23.98 -14.55
N GLY A 464 -3.81 -24.74 -15.52
CA GLY A 464 -3.82 -24.35 -16.93
C GLY A 464 -5.23 -24.18 -17.49
N SER A 465 -6.14 -25.07 -17.12
CA SER A 465 -7.58 -24.96 -17.40
C SER A 465 -8.20 -23.72 -16.73
N SER A 466 -7.91 -23.47 -15.45
CA SER A 466 -8.42 -22.29 -14.73
C SER A 466 -7.98 -21.00 -15.41
N VAL A 467 -6.72 -20.91 -15.82
CA VAL A 467 -6.15 -19.75 -16.51
C VAL A 467 -6.75 -19.56 -17.90
N ALA A 468 -7.07 -20.65 -18.61
CA ALA A 468 -7.66 -20.59 -19.94
C ALA A 468 -9.15 -20.20 -19.93
N PHE A 469 -9.92 -20.68 -18.95
CA PHE A 469 -11.38 -20.52 -18.91
C PHE A 469 -11.87 -19.38 -18.00
N VAL A 470 -11.12 -19.01 -16.95
CA VAL A 470 -11.53 -17.94 -16.03
C VAL A 470 -10.96 -16.61 -16.53
N ASN A 471 -11.84 -15.73 -16.97
CA ASN A 471 -11.47 -14.36 -17.34
C ASN A 471 -12.09 -13.38 -16.34
N VAL A 472 -11.25 -12.54 -15.75
CA VAL A 472 -11.69 -11.47 -14.85
C VAL A 472 -11.58 -10.16 -15.61
N THR A 473 -12.71 -9.57 -15.93
CA THR A 473 -12.78 -8.27 -16.59
C THR A 473 -13.40 -7.24 -15.65
N SER A 474 -12.84 -6.05 -15.66
CA SER A 474 -13.38 -4.88 -15.00
C SER A 474 -13.49 -3.76 -16.01
N GLY A 475 -14.64 -3.11 -16.06
CA GLY A 475 -14.86 -2.01 -16.99
C GLY A 475 -16.13 -1.26 -16.64
N ARG A 476 -16.19 0.00 -17.05
CA ARG A 476 -17.44 0.76 -17.07
C ARG A 476 -18.22 0.41 -18.32
N GLY A 477 -19.51 0.27 -18.20
CA GLY A 477 -20.41 0.09 -19.34
C GLY A 477 -21.80 0.56 -18.98
N VAL A 478 -22.55 1.00 -19.98
CA VAL A 478 -23.98 1.26 -19.82
C VAL A 478 -24.68 -0.10 -19.76
N ILE A 479 -25.25 -0.40 -18.61
CA ILE A 479 -26.03 -1.63 -18.41
C ILE A 479 -27.50 -1.29 -18.24
N GLU A 480 -28.37 -2.22 -18.65
CA GLU A 480 -29.76 -2.21 -18.23
C GLU A 480 -29.83 -2.76 -16.79
N SER A 481 -29.99 -1.84 -15.84
CA SER A 481 -29.94 -2.12 -14.40
C SER A 481 -31.28 -2.60 -13.82
N GLY A 482 -32.39 -2.36 -14.51
CA GLY A 482 -33.72 -2.78 -14.08
C GLY A 482 -34.78 -2.59 -15.15
N ARG A 483 -35.85 -3.39 -15.07
CA ARG A 483 -36.98 -3.38 -15.99
C ARG A 483 -38.29 -3.59 -15.23
N TRP A 484 -39.31 -2.78 -15.50
CA TRP A 484 -40.63 -2.87 -14.87
C TRP A 484 -41.76 -2.43 -15.80
N ALA A 485 -43.01 -2.66 -15.39
CA ALA A 485 -44.19 -2.26 -16.14
C ALA A 485 -44.36 -0.73 -16.11
N GLY A 486 -44.39 -0.10 -17.29
CA GLY A 486 -44.50 1.35 -17.47
C GLY A 486 -45.86 1.80 -17.96
N THR A 487 -45.94 3.04 -18.44
CA THR A 487 -47.19 3.63 -18.99
C THR A 487 -47.19 3.57 -20.52
N PRO A 488 -48.34 3.78 -21.20
CA PRO A 488 -48.36 3.81 -22.68
C PRO A 488 -47.70 5.05 -23.29
N VAL A 489 -47.21 6.01 -22.49
CA VAL A 489 -46.59 7.24 -22.98
C VAL A 489 -45.09 7.01 -23.18
N ASN A 490 -44.61 7.18 -24.42
CA ASN A 490 -43.17 7.10 -24.70
C ASN A 490 -42.43 8.31 -24.10
N CYS A 491 -41.49 8.06 -23.19
CA CYS A 491 -40.72 9.11 -22.54
C CYS A 491 -39.34 8.64 -22.10
N LEU A 492 -38.45 9.61 -21.91
CA LEU A 492 -37.11 9.46 -21.34
C LEU A 492 -37.04 10.25 -20.04
N ILE A 493 -36.61 9.62 -18.96
CA ILE A 493 -36.41 10.29 -17.67
C ILE A 493 -34.93 10.25 -17.34
N VAL A 494 -34.29 11.41 -17.34
CA VAL A 494 -32.88 11.60 -16.98
C VAL A 494 -32.83 11.99 -15.52
N GLN A 495 -32.08 11.24 -14.71
CA GLN A 495 -31.91 11.47 -13.28
C GLN A 495 -30.43 11.61 -12.95
N SER A 496 -30.09 12.64 -12.18
CA SER A 496 -28.75 12.79 -11.60
C SER A 496 -28.59 11.88 -10.37
N MET A 497 -27.43 11.21 -10.27
CA MET A 497 -27.05 10.44 -9.08
C MET A 497 -26.18 11.30 -8.16
N VAL A 498 -26.79 11.78 -7.07
CA VAL A 498 -26.22 12.71 -6.06
C VAL A 498 -24.88 12.24 -5.47
N GLU A 499 -24.56 10.94 -5.53
CA GLU A 499 -23.35 10.38 -4.94
C GLU A 499 -22.09 10.49 -5.83
N TYR A 500 -22.23 10.63 -7.16
CA TYR A 500 -21.08 10.55 -8.08
C TYR A 500 -21.12 11.48 -9.30
N PHE A 501 -22.29 12.04 -9.66
CA PHE A 501 -22.43 12.87 -10.87
C PHE A 501 -22.95 14.28 -10.55
N PRO A 502 -22.58 15.31 -11.34
CA PRO A 502 -23.05 16.68 -11.14
C PRO A 502 -24.58 16.78 -11.31
N LYS A 503 -25.15 17.88 -10.79
CA LYS A 503 -26.55 18.26 -11.05
C LYS A 503 -26.84 18.30 -12.55
N ILE A 504 -28.09 18.11 -12.95
CA ILE A 504 -28.45 18.30 -14.36
C ILE A 504 -28.36 19.81 -14.63
N GLU A 505 -27.56 20.19 -15.62
CA GLU A 505 -27.32 21.59 -15.91
C GLU A 505 -28.40 22.16 -16.82
N GLN A 506 -28.63 23.47 -16.73
CA GLN A 506 -29.71 24.12 -17.47
C GLN A 506 -29.54 24.03 -19.00
N TYR A 507 -28.31 23.80 -19.47
CA TYR A 507 -28.02 23.60 -20.88
C TYR A 507 -28.42 22.22 -21.38
N GLU A 508 -28.30 21.16 -20.57
CA GLU A 508 -28.73 19.81 -20.95
C GLU A 508 -30.23 19.84 -21.23
N ILE A 509 -30.99 20.59 -20.43
CA ILE A 509 -32.41 20.84 -20.65
C ILE A 509 -32.64 21.60 -21.97
N SER A 510 -31.87 22.66 -22.26
CA SER A 510 -32.02 23.39 -23.53
C SER A 510 -31.70 22.51 -24.74
N TRP A 511 -30.64 21.69 -24.64
CA TRP A 511 -30.26 20.76 -25.69
C TRP A 511 -31.36 19.72 -25.92
N LEU A 512 -31.95 19.18 -24.85
CA LEU A 512 -33.07 18.24 -24.93
C LEU A 512 -34.32 18.86 -25.56
N LYS A 513 -34.59 20.15 -25.30
CA LYS A 513 -35.70 20.88 -25.92
C LYS A 513 -35.51 21.13 -27.41
N ASP A 514 -34.27 21.29 -27.85
CA ASP A 514 -33.93 21.56 -29.24
C ASP A 514 -33.93 20.28 -30.11
N GLN A 515 -34.06 19.09 -29.51
CA GLN A 515 -34.06 17.83 -30.25
C GLN A 515 -35.35 17.62 -31.05
N SER A 516 -35.23 17.16 -32.30
CA SER A 516 -36.38 16.90 -33.18
C SER A 516 -37.32 15.80 -32.68
N TRP A 517 -36.83 14.89 -31.84
CA TRP A 517 -37.60 13.81 -31.23
C TRP A 517 -38.26 14.19 -29.90
N ALA A 518 -37.93 15.35 -29.31
CA ALA A 518 -38.49 15.82 -28.06
C ALA A 518 -39.78 16.62 -28.32
N LYS A 519 -40.92 16.12 -27.81
CA LYS A 519 -42.23 16.77 -27.96
C LYS A 519 -42.50 17.79 -26.86
N ASP A 520 -42.27 17.39 -25.61
CA ASP A 520 -42.38 18.25 -24.43
C ASP A 520 -41.29 17.86 -23.42
N VAL A 521 -40.74 18.84 -22.71
CA VAL A 521 -39.71 18.63 -21.69
C VAL A 521 -40.14 19.27 -20.38
N GLY A 522 -40.33 18.45 -19.35
CA GLY A 522 -40.53 18.86 -17.97
C GLY A 522 -39.27 18.59 -17.14
N TYR A 523 -39.03 19.39 -16.12
CA TYR A 523 -37.91 19.19 -15.20
C TYR A 523 -38.29 19.58 -13.79
N GLU A 524 -37.57 19.00 -12.83
CA GLU A 524 -37.88 19.10 -11.40
C GLU A 524 -36.62 19.49 -10.64
N GLU A 525 -36.74 20.49 -9.77
CA GLU A 525 -35.65 20.98 -8.92
C GLU A 525 -36.04 20.77 -7.45
N PRO A 526 -35.63 19.66 -6.83
CA PRO A 526 -35.75 19.54 -5.39
C PRO A 526 -34.93 20.63 -4.69
N PHE A 527 -35.53 21.25 -3.67
CA PHE A 527 -34.90 22.24 -2.80
C PHE A 527 -34.84 21.76 -1.34
N SER A 528 -34.99 20.44 -1.16
CA SER A 528 -34.84 19.71 0.09
C SER A 528 -34.14 18.37 -0.21
N GLY A 529 -33.48 17.78 0.79
CA GLY A 529 -32.65 16.59 0.63
C GLY A 529 -31.15 16.91 0.66
N ASN A 530 -30.33 16.01 0.13
CA ASN A 530 -28.88 16.20 0.13
C ASN A 530 -28.47 17.15 -1.00
N ILE A 531 -28.04 18.36 -0.63
CA ILE A 531 -27.62 19.40 -1.57
C ILE A 531 -26.14 19.67 -1.35
N LYS A 532 -25.37 19.76 -2.44
CA LYS A 532 -23.97 20.14 -2.40
C LYS A 532 -23.86 21.65 -2.53
N VAL A 533 -23.31 22.32 -1.51
CA VAL A 533 -23.03 23.76 -1.51
C VAL A 533 -21.51 23.92 -1.42
N GLY A 534 -20.90 24.31 -2.54
CA GLY A 534 -19.43 24.31 -2.69
C GLY A 534 -18.85 22.89 -2.59
N LYS A 535 -17.93 22.67 -1.64
CA LYS A 535 -17.30 21.35 -1.40
C LYS A 535 -17.99 20.52 -0.31
N GLN A 536 -18.97 21.07 0.40
CA GLN A 536 -19.65 20.40 1.51
C GLN A 536 -21.06 19.94 1.09
N VAL A 537 -21.49 18.82 1.65
CA VAL A 537 -22.83 18.27 1.44
C VAL A 537 -23.67 18.56 2.68
N TYR A 538 -24.80 19.22 2.47
CA TYR A 538 -25.77 19.53 3.51
C TYR A 538 -27.02 18.69 3.29
N THR A 539 -27.56 18.09 4.35
CA THR A 539 -28.94 17.60 4.33
C THR A 539 -29.85 18.77 4.66
N THR A 540 -30.75 19.07 3.75
CA THR A 540 -31.62 20.25 3.80
C THR A 540 -33.07 19.85 3.99
N SER A 541 -33.79 20.59 4.83
CA SER A 541 -35.23 20.43 5.00
C SER A 541 -35.90 21.80 5.10
N VAL A 542 -37.20 21.86 4.81
CA VAL A 542 -37.93 23.13 4.75
C VAL A 542 -38.81 23.28 6.00
N ALA A 543 -38.82 24.49 6.55
CA ALA A 543 -39.72 24.94 7.59
C ALA A 543 -40.63 26.05 7.06
N ILE A 544 -41.87 26.08 7.55
CA ILE A 544 -42.89 27.07 7.20
C ILE A 544 -43.15 27.92 8.44
N LEU A 545 -42.97 29.23 8.32
CA LEU A 545 -43.34 30.20 9.34
C LEU A 545 -44.54 31.04 8.89
N LYS A 546 -45.46 31.28 9.82
CA LYS A 546 -46.58 32.22 9.64
C LYS A 546 -46.42 33.33 10.68
N GLY A 547 -45.92 34.49 10.25
CA GLY A 547 -45.47 35.55 11.16
C GLY A 547 -44.18 35.13 11.89
N GLN A 548 -44.19 35.10 13.23
CA GLN A 548 -43.06 34.65 14.04
C GLN A 548 -43.17 33.19 14.52
N VAL A 549 -44.26 32.49 14.18
CA VAL A 549 -44.52 31.13 14.65
C VAL A 549 -44.16 30.13 13.55
N GLU A 550 -43.32 29.16 13.87
CA GLU A 550 -43.04 28.00 13.02
C GLU A 550 -44.23 27.03 13.08
N VAL A 551 -44.84 26.79 11.91
CA VAL A 551 -46.09 26.04 11.76
C VAL A 551 -45.81 24.57 11.44
N ALA A 552 -44.76 24.31 10.66
CA ALA A 552 -44.31 22.97 10.32
C ALA A 552 -42.83 22.99 9.93
N SER A 553 -42.13 21.90 10.20
CA SER A 553 -40.69 21.75 9.99
C SER A 553 -40.35 20.37 9.43
N SER A 554 -39.13 20.20 8.92
CA SER A 554 -38.68 18.95 8.27
C SER A 554 -39.54 18.54 7.07
N LEU A 555 -40.00 19.51 6.28
CA LEU A 555 -40.77 19.29 5.06
C LEU A 555 -39.86 19.08 3.86
N SER A 556 -40.37 18.33 2.87
CA SER A 556 -39.71 18.13 1.58
C SER A 556 -40.26 19.11 0.55
N GLY A 557 -39.39 19.92 -0.02
CA GLY A 557 -39.68 20.85 -1.09
C GLY A 557 -39.21 20.36 -2.46
N LYS A 558 -40.09 20.46 -3.46
CA LYS A 558 -39.81 20.16 -4.86
C LYS A 558 -40.44 21.19 -5.79
N THR A 559 -39.72 21.61 -6.84
CA THR A 559 -40.32 22.44 -7.90
C THR A 559 -41.00 21.60 -8.97
N PHE A 560 -42.00 22.18 -9.63
CA PHE A 560 -42.71 21.56 -10.74
C PHE A 560 -43.09 22.60 -11.81
N ASP A 561 -43.27 22.14 -13.05
CA ASP A 561 -43.89 22.95 -14.10
C ASP A 561 -45.41 22.74 -14.06
N PRO A 562 -46.21 23.77 -13.67
CA PRO A 562 -47.66 23.64 -13.55
C PRO A 562 -48.34 23.25 -14.86
N THR A 563 -47.80 23.68 -16.00
CA THR A 563 -48.38 23.39 -17.33
C THR A 563 -48.11 21.96 -17.75
N PHE A 564 -46.88 21.48 -17.55
CA PHE A 564 -46.49 20.10 -17.84
C PHE A 564 -47.27 19.12 -16.96
N TYR A 565 -47.33 19.41 -15.65
CA TYR A 565 -48.03 18.56 -14.68
C TYR A 565 -49.54 18.53 -14.90
N GLN A 566 -50.14 19.64 -15.30
CA GLN A 566 -51.56 19.65 -15.65
C GLN A 566 -51.83 18.83 -16.92
N LYS A 567 -50.96 18.89 -17.93
CA LYS A 567 -51.11 18.18 -19.20
C LYS A 567 -50.95 16.66 -19.06
N TYR A 568 -49.97 16.20 -18.28
CA TYR A 568 -49.61 14.78 -18.20
C TYR A 568 -50.10 14.06 -16.95
N TYR A 569 -50.28 14.76 -15.82
CA TYR A 569 -50.71 14.17 -14.55
C TYR A 569 -52.09 14.66 -14.06
N ASN A 570 -52.66 15.68 -14.71
CA ASN A 570 -53.94 16.30 -14.34
C ASN A 570 -54.01 16.70 -12.85
N ILE A 571 -52.95 17.36 -12.39
CA ILE A 571 -52.71 17.68 -10.96
C ILE A 571 -53.83 18.51 -10.32
N SER A 572 -54.53 19.37 -11.06
CA SER A 572 -55.62 20.21 -10.54
C SER A 572 -56.76 19.42 -9.90
N ARG A 573 -56.97 18.15 -10.27
CA ARG A 573 -58.00 17.29 -9.66
C ARG A 573 -57.76 17.04 -8.16
N TYR A 574 -56.52 17.10 -7.71
CA TYR A 574 -56.10 16.78 -6.34
C TYR A 574 -55.80 18.01 -5.50
N VAL A 575 -55.96 19.21 -6.07
CA VAL A 575 -55.65 20.49 -5.44
C VAL A 575 -56.93 21.28 -5.22
N VAL A 576 -57.20 21.65 -3.98
CA VAL A 576 -58.26 22.61 -3.62
C VAL A 576 -57.68 24.02 -3.69
N GLY A 577 -58.13 24.82 -4.65
CA GLY A 577 -57.62 26.18 -4.91
C GLY A 577 -57.25 26.36 -6.39
N SER A 578 -56.22 27.15 -6.66
CA SER A 578 -55.69 27.39 -8.02
C SER A 578 -54.23 26.94 -8.12
N LEU A 579 -53.82 26.44 -9.29
CA LEU A 579 -52.40 26.20 -9.56
C LEU A 579 -51.65 27.54 -9.69
N PRO A 580 -50.43 27.66 -9.15
CA PRO A 580 -49.64 28.87 -9.31
C PRO A 580 -49.21 29.07 -10.77
N GLY A 581 -49.12 30.32 -11.22
CA GLY A 581 -48.57 30.68 -12.52
C GLY A 581 -47.05 30.46 -12.59
N LYS A 582 -46.51 30.38 -13.81
CA LYS A 582 -45.06 30.25 -14.02
C LYS A 582 -44.34 31.50 -13.49
N GLY A 583 -43.38 31.31 -12.58
CA GLY A 583 -42.65 32.42 -11.93
C GLY A 583 -43.44 33.18 -10.86
N GLU A 584 -44.69 32.80 -10.58
CA GLU A 584 -45.48 33.38 -9.49
C GLU A 584 -45.01 32.83 -8.14
N ARG A 585 -44.81 33.69 -7.12
CA ARG A 585 -44.49 33.26 -5.73
C ARG A 585 -45.68 32.61 -5.01
N GLY A 586 -46.30 31.63 -5.66
CA GLY A 586 -47.40 30.82 -5.13
C GLY A 586 -46.94 29.38 -4.90
N ILE A 587 -47.30 28.79 -3.76
CA ILE A 587 -46.96 27.39 -3.42
C ILE A 587 -48.21 26.55 -3.21
N LEU A 588 -48.06 25.24 -3.40
CA LEU A 588 -49.05 24.24 -3.00
C LEU A 588 -48.52 23.47 -1.78
N LEU A 589 -49.41 23.27 -0.81
CA LEU A 589 -49.09 22.61 0.45
C LEU A 589 -49.99 21.41 0.69
N SER A 590 -49.47 20.42 1.41
CA SER A 590 -50.26 19.29 1.89
C SER A 590 -51.33 19.77 2.87
N SER A 591 -52.56 19.26 2.76
CA SER A 591 -53.65 19.52 3.72
C SER A 591 -53.36 18.98 5.13
N SER A 592 -52.33 18.15 5.30
CA SER A 592 -51.88 17.65 6.61
C SER A 592 -51.12 18.70 7.43
N ILE A 593 -50.71 19.81 6.84
CA ILE A 593 -50.01 20.89 7.53
C ILE A 593 -51.05 21.71 8.32
N PRO A 594 -51.00 21.73 9.66
CA PRO A 594 -52.00 22.41 10.47
C PRO A 594 -51.89 23.94 10.32
N ASN A 595 -53.00 24.66 10.50
CA ASN A 595 -53.03 26.12 10.65
C ASN A 595 -52.59 26.96 9.43
N VAL A 596 -52.72 26.41 8.22
CA VAL A 596 -52.47 27.10 6.94
C VAL A 596 -53.68 26.98 6.01
N PHE A 597 -54.14 28.10 5.45
CA PHE A 597 -55.28 28.17 4.53
C PHE A 597 -54.89 28.74 3.17
N VAL A 598 -55.71 28.50 2.15
CA VAL A 598 -55.53 29.09 0.82
C VAL A 598 -55.68 30.61 0.91
N GLY A 599 -54.68 31.34 0.41
CA GLY A 599 -54.57 32.80 0.48
C GLY A 599 -53.61 33.31 1.57
N ASP A 600 -53.14 32.46 2.48
CA ASP A 600 -52.18 32.85 3.51
C ASP A 600 -50.80 33.19 2.91
N PHE A 601 -50.09 34.14 3.55
CA PHE A 601 -48.68 34.41 3.30
C PHE A 601 -47.82 33.65 4.31
N VAL A 602 -46.89 32.83 3.82
CA VAL A 602 -45.97 32.02 4.64
C VAL A 602 -44.51 32.27 4.23
N GLU A 603 -43.62 32.32 5.21
CA GLU A 603 -42.17 32.39 4.98
C GLU A 603 -41.60 30.97 4.95
N LEU A 604 -40.84 30.63 3.90
CA LEU A 604 -40.12 29.37 3.84
C LEU A 604 -38.68 29.56 4.33
N ARG A 605 -38.24 28.73 5.27
CA ARG A 605 -36.86 28.66 5.74
C ARG A 605 -36.25 27.29 5.48
N LEU A 606 -34.97 27.29 5.16
CA LEU A 606 -34.21 26.10 4.81
C LEU A 606 -33.26 25.77 5.96
N HIS A 607 -33.48 24.63 6.60
CA HIS A 607 -32.62 24.12 7.67
C HIS A 607 -31.57 23.23 7.03
N MET A 608 -30.30 23.63 7.13
CA MET A 608 -29.15 22.95 6.54
C MET A 608 -28.33 22.30 7.63
N ILE A 609 -28.14 20.98 7.55
CA ILE A 609 -27.35 20.20 8.50
C ILE A 609 -26.12 19.65 7.76
N SER A 610 -24.93 20.02 8.21
CA SER A 610 -23.69 19.50 7.62
C SER A 610 -23.54 18.01 7.92
N THR A 611 -23.33 17.18 6.89
CA THR A 611 -23.14 15.72 7.04
C THR A 611 -21.68 15.34 7.32
N THR A 612 -20.74 16.27 7.15
CA THR A 612 -19.29 16.00 7.19
C THR A 612 -18.61 16.51 8.47
N ALA A 613 -19.30 17.33 9.26
CA ALA A 613 -18.75 17.88 10.50
C ALA A 613 -18.99 16.95 11.71
N GLN A 614 -18.01 16.83 12.60
CA GLN A 614 -18.12 16.04 13.86
C GLN A 614 -19.18 16.61 14.85
N ARG A 615 -19.67 17.82 14.61
CA ARG A 615 -20.83 18.42 15.30
C ARG A 615 -21.84 18.86 14.25
N ALA A 616 -23.12 18.58 14.49
CA ALA A 616 -24.22 19.09 13.68
C ALA A 616 -24.29 20.62 13.83
N ASP A 617 -23.73 21.33 12.86
CA ASP A 617 -23.97 22.76 12.67
C ASP A 617 -25.26 22.91 11.87
N ILE A 618 -26.30 23.50 12.49
CA ILE A 618 -27.60 23.74 11.87
C ILE A 618 -27.60 25.20 11.42
N GLN A 619 -27.58 25.41 10.11
CA GLN A 619 -27.67 26.73 9.52
C GLN A 619 -29.07 26.94 8.96
N GLU A 620 -29.69 28.06 9.30
CA GLU A 620 -31.00 28.45 8.76
C GLU A 620 -30.82 29.52 7.68
N ARG A 621 -31.47 29.32 6.54
CA ARG A 621 -31.49 30.31 5.45
C ARG A 621 -32.92 30.60 5.03
N SER A 622 -33.34 31.87 5.05
CA SER A 622 -34.66 32.26 4.56
C SER A 622 -34.72 32.22 3.03
N ILE A 623 -35.75 31.59 2.49
CA ILE A 623 -36.04 31.45 1.06
C ILE A 623 -36.96 32.60 0.59
N GLY A 624 -37.71 33.21 1.52
CA GLY A 624 -38.62 34.32 1.29
C GLY A 624 -40.09 33.97 1.55
N THR A 625 -40.97 34.95 1.34
CA THR A 625 -42.42 34.83 1.57
C THR A 625 -43.16 34.39 0.30
N PHE A 626 -44.07 33.42 0.44
CA PHE A 626 -44.88 32.81 -0.61
C PHE A 626 -46.37 32.85 -0.25
N VAL A 627 -47.23 32.91 -1.26
CA VAL A 627 -48.68 32.83 -1.11
C VAL A 627 -49.14 31.37 -1.26
N VAL A 628 -49.97 30.88 -0.35
CA VAL A 628 -50.55 29.53 -0.46
C VAL A 628 -51.70 29.57 -1.47
N LYS A 629 -51.52 28.99 -2.65
CA LYS A 629 -52.51 29.04 -3.74
C LYS A 629 -53.46 27.85 -3.78
N GLY A 630 -53.06 26.73 -3.19
CA GLY A 630 -53.88 25.54 -3.09
C GLY A 630 -53.36 24.54 -2.07
N LEU A 631 -54.28 23.78 -1.51
CA LEU A 631 -53.99 22.66 -0.62
C LEU A 631 -54.29 21.36 -1.34
N PHE A 632 -53.39 20.38 -1.30
CA PHE A 632 -53.61 19.07 -1.92
C PHE A 632 -53.80 17.97 -0.89
N ASP A 633 -54.62 16.99 -1.26
CA ASP A 633 -54.85 15.79 -0.47
C ASP A 633 -53.67 14.80 -0.63
N PRO A 634 -52.92 14.48 0.44
CA PRO A 634 -51.75 13.61 0.36
C PRO A 634 -52.07 12.17 -0.07
N ASP A 635 -53.24 11.65 0.26
CA ASP A 635 -53.66 10.28 -0.10
C ASP A 635 -54.01 10.18 -1.60
N GLY A 636 -54.57 11.25 -2.17
CA GLY A 636 -54.75 11.39 -3.60
C GLY A 636 -53.44 11.58 -4.35
N MET A 637 -52.54 12.43 -3.81
CA MET A 637 -51.27 12.76 -4.46
C MET A 637 -50.29 11.58 -4.53
N SER A 638 -50.22 10.76 -3.49
CA SER A 638 -49.35 9.58 -3.44
C SER A 638 -49.74 8.49 -4.44
N LYS A 639 -50.97 8.50 -4.96
CA LYS A 639 -51.47 7.56 -5.99
C LYS A 639 -51.10 7.96 -7.41
N ILE A 640 -50.60 9.18 -7.63
CA ILE A 640 -50.19 9.62 -8.96
C ILE A 640 -48.92 8.88 -9.36
N THR A 641 -48.97 8.18 -10.48
CA THR A 641 -47.81 7.53 -11.09
C THR A 641 -47.12 8.48 -12.05
N ARG A 642 -45.80 8.51 -12.00
CA ARG A 642 -44.91 9.08 -13.01
C ARG A 642 -45.08 8.34 -14.35
N LEU A 643 -44.59 8.95 -15.43
CA LEU A 643 -44.72 8.39 -16.79
C LEU A 643 -44.03 7.03 -16.99
N ASP A 644 -43.17 6.58 -16.09
CA ASP A 644 -42.56 5.23 -16.09
C ASP A 644 -43.32 4.22 -15.20
N GLY A 645 -44.47 4.58 -14.64
CA GLY A 645 -45.32 3.70 -13.81
C GLY A 645 -44.96 3.68 -12.32
N GLN A 646 -43.88 4.33 -11.90
CA GLN A 646 -43.51 4.47 -10.48
C GLN A 646 -44.31 5.60 -9.80
N PRO A 647 -44.44 5.64 -8.46
CA PRO A 647 -45.05 6.77 -7.77
C PRO A 647 -44.29 8.08 -8.01
N LEU A 648 -45.00 9.16 -8.38
CA LEU A 648 -44.40 10.47 -8.65
C LEU A 648 -43.87 11.16 -7.39
N PHE A 649 -44.51 10.90 -6.24
CA PHE A 649 -44.13 11.40 -4.92
C PHE A 649 -44.13 10.25 -3.91
N GLN A 650 -43.03 10.06 -3.18
CA GLN A 650 -42.92 8.99 -2.17
C GLN A 650 -43.63 9.33 -0.85
N ASP A 651 -43.52 10.58 -0.40
CA ASP A 651 -44.22 11.09 0.80
C ASP A 651 -44.88 12.43 0.49
N ALA A 652 -46.18 12.39 0.17
CA ALA A 652 -46.97 13.59 -0.12
C ALA A 652 -47.39 14.34 1.14
N SER A 653 -47.33 13.71 2.33
CA SER A 653 -47.84 14.31 3.57
C SER A 653 -47.02 15.52 4.02
N LYS A 654 -45.71 15.50 3.74
CA LYS A 654 -44.73 16.54 4.07
C LYS A 654 -44.23 17.31 2.85
N LEU A 655 -44.93 17.23 1.73
CA LEU A 655 -44.49 17.80 0.46
C LEU A 655 -44.91 19.27 0.32
N ILE A 656 -44.01 20.09 -0.22
CA ILE A 656 -44.23 21.45 -0.67
C ILE A 656 -43.91 21.51 -2.15
N LEU A 657 -44.84 22.04 -2.95
CA LEU A 657 -44.65 22.22 -4.38
C LEU A 657 -44.60 23.70 -4.74
N ALA A 658 -43.52 24.12 -5.40
CA ALA A 658 -43.33 25.47 -5.90
C ALA A 658 -43.19 25.46 -7.44
N PRO A 659 -43.66 26.49 -8.16
CA PRO A 659 -43.46 26.55 -9.61
C PRO A 659 -41.99 26.80 -9.95
N ASN A 660 -41.54 26.24 -11.07
CA ASN A 660 -40.16 26.42 -11.56
C ASN A 660 -39.82 27.91 -11.77
N GLY A 661 -38.56 28.28 -11.46
CA GLY A 661 -38.01 29.63 -11.68
C GLY A 661 -38.28 30.65 -10.58
N VAL A 662 -38.91 30.25 -9.46
CA VAL A 662 -39.16 31.15 -8.32
C VAL A 662 -38.06 31.10 -7.26
N LEU A 663 -37.41 29.94 -7.13
CA LEU A 663 -36.35 29.71 -6.17
C LEU A 663 -34.97 30.07 -6.76
N PRO A 664 -34.04 30.56 -5.93
CA PRO A 664 -32.64 30.71 -6.32
C PRO A 664 -31.99 29.38 -6.78
N SER A 665 -31.15 29.44 -7.82
CA SER A 665 -30.50 28.28 -8.45
C SER A 665 -29.43 27.59 -7.60
N ASP A 666 -29.00 28.23 -6.51
CA ASP A 666 -28.12 27.64 -5.50
C ASP A 666 -28.86 26.75 -4.50
N ILE A 667 -30.19 26.92 -4.40
CA ILE A 667 -31.07 26.17 -3.50
C ILE A 667 -31.84 25.08 -4.25
N ALA A 668 -32.39 25.41 -5.43
CA ALA A 668 -33.15 24.48 -6.26
C ALA A 668 -32.26 23.99 -7.41
N GLN A 669 -31.84 22.72 -7.36
CA GLN A 669 -30.98 22.11 -8.38
C GLN A 669 -31.76 21.10 -9.21
N VAL A 670 -31.60 21.11 -10.52
CA VAL A 670 -32.30 20.15 -11.39
C VAL A 670 -31.73 18.74 -11.14
N MET A 671 -32.61 17.86 -10.69
CA MET A 671 -32.25 16.47 -10.40
C MET A 671 -32.89 15.48 -11.37
N GLU A 672 -34.01 15.86 -11.97
CA GLU A 672 -34.76 15.02 -12.88
C GLU A 672 -35.29 15.83 -14.06
N VAL A 673 -35.11 15.29 -15.27
CA VAL A 673 -35.68 15.82 -16.51
C VAL A 673 -36.48 14.73 -17.19
N THR A 674 -37.75 15.01 -17.46
CA THR A 674 -38.66 14.13 -18.19
C THR A 674 -38.88 14.68 -19.58
N VAL A 675 -38.51 13.91 -20.60
CA VAL A 675 -38.71 14.22 -22.01
C VAL A 675 -39.75 13.28 -22.60
N VAL A 676 -40.88 13.83 -23.04
CA VAL A 676 -41.88 13.06 -23.78
C VAL A 676 -41.46 13.01 -25.24
N THR A 677 -41.30 11.81 -25.79
CA THR A 677 -40.75 11.62 -27.14
C THR A 677 -41.85 11.50 -28.18
N THR A 678 -41.51 11.69 -29.45
CA THR A 678 -42.39 11.31 -30.56
C THR A 678 -42.57 9.79 -30.61
N PRO A 679 -43.71 9.27 -31.14
CA PRO A 679 -43.97 7.82 -31.20
C PRO A 679 -42.97 7.03 -32.06
N GLU A 680 -42.31 7.69 -33.02
CA GLU A 680 -41.36 7.09 -33.96
C GLU A 680 -39.93 6.96 -33.39
N ALA A 681 -39.63 7.61 -32.26
CA ALA A 681 -38.31 7.59 -31.67
C ALA A 681 -38.04 6.28 -30.90
N ASP A 682 -36.90 5.64 -31.17
CA ASP A 682 -36.44 4.50 -30.37
C ASP A 682 -35.88 4.97 -29.02
N THR A 683 -36.78 5.07 -28.05
CA THR A 683 -36.42 5.48 -26.68
C THR A 683 -35.36 4.61 -26.03
N LYS A 684 -35.24 3.30 -26.36
CA LYS A 684 -34.25 2.43 -25.70
C LYS A 684 -32.83 2.70 -26.19
N SER A 685 -32.64 2.89 -27.49
CA SER A 685 -31.33 3.32 -28.02
C SER A 685 -30.97 4.72 -27.54
N LEU A 686 -31.92 5.67 -27.62
CA LEU A 686 -31.72 7.03 -27.11
C LEU A 686 -31.34 7.05 -25.62
N ALA A 687 -31.99 6.25 -24.78
CA ALA A 687 -31.66 6.18 -23.37
C ALA A 687 -30.25 5.63 -23.11
N ARG A 688 -29.83 4.62 -23.87
CA ARG A 688 -28.48 4.06 -23.78
C ARG A 688 -27.44 5.10 -24.20
N ASP A 689 -27.68 5.81 -25.29
CA ASP A 689 -26.79 6.84 -25.82
C ASP A 689 -26.73 8.05 -24.88
N MET A 690 -27.86 8.46 -24.30
CA MET A 690 -27.91 9.55 -23.32
C MET A 690 -27.24 9.18 -22.00
N ALA A 691 -27.44 7.96 -21.50
CA ALA A 691 -26.71 7.47 -20.33
C ALA A 691 -25.19 7.42 -20.58
N PHE A 692 -24.79 7.22 -21.84
CA PHE A 692 -23.39 7.26 -22.26
C PHE A 692 -22.85 8.69 -22.40
N MET A 693 -23.62 9.63 -22.96
CA MET A 693 -23.18 11.01 -23.22
C MET A 693 -23.16 11.85 -21.95
N PHE A 694 -24.21 11.78 -21.13
CA PHE A 694 -24.36 12.63 -19.95
C PHE A 694 -23.88 11.96 -18.65
N SER A 695 -23.58 10.65 -18.70
CA SER A 695 -23.30 9.81 -17.52
C SER A 695 -24.36 9.90 -16.40
N HIS A 696 -25.59 10.30 -16.76
CA HIS A 696 -26.77 10.27 -15.87
C HIS A 696 -27.49 8.92 -15.96
N VAL A 697 -28.33 8.63 -14.97
CA VAL A 697 -29.27 7.51 -15.06
C VAL A 697 -30.37 7.89 -16.03
N VAL A 698 -30.64 7.08 -17.04
CA VAL A 698 -31.71 7.33 -18.01
C VAL A 698 -32.69 6.17 -18.03
N ILE A 699 -33.95 6.47 -17.75
CA ILE A 699 -35.06 5.51 -17.80
C ILE A 699 -35.79 5.73 -19.12
N ALA A 700 -35.85 4.68 -19.94
CA ALA A 700 -36.63 4.66 -21.18
C ALA A 700 -37.97 3.99 -20.91
N ASN A 701 -39.08 4.68 -21.14
CA ASN A 701 -40.40 4.07 -21.17
C ASN A 701 -40.90 3.99 -22.63
N SER A 702 -41.21 2.78 -23.08
CA SER A 702 -41.72 2.52 -24.42
C SER A 702 -42.78 1.44 -24.39
N ASN A 703 -43.94 1.68 -25.02
CA ASN A 703 -45.00 0.68 -25.20
C ASN A 703 -45.44 -0.03 -23.90
N GLY A 704 -45.50 0.69 -22.77
CA GLY A 704 -45.91 0.12 -21.48
C GLY A 704 -44.78 -0.58 -20.71
N GLU A 705 -43.53 -0.38 -21.10
CA GLU A 705 -42.37 -1.02 -20.49
C GLU A 705 -41.25 -0.01 -20.21
N ALA A 706 -40.80 0.05 -18.96
CA ALA A 706 -39.73 0.92 -18.51
C ALA A 706 -38.42 0.13 -18.27
N SER A 707 -37.33 0.59 -18.89
CA SER A 707 -35.97 0.05 -18.74
C SER A 707 -35.03 1.13 -18.22
N ARG A 708 -34.26 0.84 -17.16
CA ARG A 708 -33.31 1.76 -16.54
C ARG A 708 -31.89 1.51 -17.03
N PHE A 709 -31.29 2.50 -17.67
CA PHE A 709 -29.91 2.49 -18.13
C PHE A 709 -29.04 3.37 -17.24
N GLN A 710 -27.88 2.87 -16.85
CA GLN A 710 -26.89 3.64 -16.11
C GLN A 710 -25.48 3.13 -16.43
N GLU A 711 -24.51 4.03 -16.42
CA GLU A 711 -23.10 3.66 -16.47
C GLU A 711 -22.70 3.11 -15.10
N THR A 712 -22.24 1.87 -15.05
CA THR A 712 -21.73 1.28 -13.80
C THR A 712 -20.42 0.56 -14.03
N PHE A 713 -19.64 0.44 -12.96
CA PHE A 713 -18.42 -0.34 -12.96
C PHE A 713 -18.77 -1.79 -12.66
N THR A 714 -18.69 -2.65 -13.68
CA THR A 714 -18.97 -4.07 -13.53
C THR A 714 -17.68 -4.85 -13.37
N PHE A 715 -17.62 -5.67 -12.33
CA PHE A 715 -16.66 -6.77 -12.20
C PHE A 715 -17.32 -8.04 -12.72
N SER A 716 -16.85 -8.54 -13.86
CA SER A 716 -17.35 -9.80 -14.42
C SER A 716 -16.27 -10.87 -14.30
N VAL A 717 -16.66 -12.03 -13.76
CA VAL A 717 -15.83 -13.24 -13.74
C VAL A 717 -16.49 -14.25 -14.67
N ALA A 718 -16.06 -14.25 -15.92
CA ALA A 718 -16.51 -15.23 -16.90
C ALA A 718 -15.84 -16.58 -16.63
N GLY A 719 -16.59 -17.68 -16.77
CA GLY A 719 -16.06 -19.06 -16.66
C GLY A 719 -15.77 -19.57 -15.24
N GLY A 720 -15.86 -18.71 -14.20
CA GLY A 720 -15.58 -19.10 -12.81
C GLY A 720 -16.50 -20.21 -12.28
N ALA A 721 -17.79 -20.17 -12.62
CA ALA A 721 -18.78 -21.16 -12.16
C ALA A 721 -18.47 -22.57 -12.70
N VAL A 722 -18.02 -22.69 -13.96
CA VAL A 722 -17.69 -23.97 -14.59
C VAL A 722 -16.43 -24.58 -13.97
N GLN A 723 -15.51 -23.74 -13.48
CA GLN A 723 -14.24 -24.17 -12.89
C GLN A 723 -14.37 -24.75 -11.47
N PHE A 724 -15.53 -24.59 -10.82
CA PHE A 724 -15.75 -25.08 -9.46
C PHE A 724 -15.56 -26.60 -9.33
N ILE A 725 -16.13 -27.39 -10.26
CA ILE A 725 -16.08 -28.85 -10.23
C ILE A 725 -14.65 -29.38 -10.43
N PRO A 726 -13.88 -28.95 -11.45
CA PRO A 726 -12.48 -29.34 -11.61
C PRO A 726 -11.60 -29.02 -10.40
N ILE A 727 -11.78 -27.86 -9.77
CA ILE A 727 -11.04 -27.48 -8.56
C ILE A 727 -11.37 -28.44 -7.40
N LEU A 728 -12.66 -28.78 -7.21
CA LEU A 728 -13.08 -29.74 -6.18
C LEU A 728 -12.41 -31.12 -6.38
N ILE A 729 -12.36 -31.59 -7.64
CA ILE A 729 -11.68 -32.85 -7.99
C ILE A 729 -10.18 -32.74 -7.70
N ALA A 730 -9.54 -31.60 -8.01
CA ALA A 730 -8.14 -31.32 -7.69
C ALA A 730 -7.85 -31.47 -6.20
N VAL A 731 -8.70 -30.88 -5.37
CA VAL A 731 -8.57 -30.88 -3.90
C VAL A 731 -8.64 -32.31 -3.39
N LEU A 732 -9.65 -33.08 -3.81
CA LEU A 732 -9.82 -34.47 -3.37
C LEU A 732 -8.65 -35.36 -3.80
N LEU A 733 -8.17 -35.20 -5.04
CA LEU A 733 -7.04 -35.94 -5.56
C LEU A 733 -5.76 -35.60 -4.78
N THR A 734 -5.50 -34.31 -4.58
CA THR A 734 -4.32 -33.84 -3.83
C THR A 734 -4.37 -34.30 -2.39
N TYR A 735 -5.53 -34.22 -1.73
CA TYR A 735 -5.74 -34.75 -0.38
C TYR A 735 -5.40 -36.24 -0.28
N ASN A 736 -5.91 -37.05 -1.22
CA ASN A 736 -5.65 -38.49 -1.25
C ASN A 736 -4.15 -38.76 -1.38
N ILE A 737 -3.49 -38.06 -2.30
CA ILE A 737 -2.05 -38.24 -2.53
C ILE A 737 -1.24 -37.78 -1.33
N VAL A 738 -1.48 -36.61 -0.74
CA VAL A 738 -0.73 -36.16 0.44
C VAL A 738 -0.99 -37.07 1.64
N SER A 739 -2.23 -37.52 1.84
CA SER A 739 -2.59 -38.45 2.91
C SER A 739 -1.84 -39.77 2.79
N SER A 740 -1.81 -40.37 1.60
CA SER A 740 -1.04 -41.59 1.34
C SER A 740 0.46 -41.37 1.57
N THR A 741 1.03 -40.21 1.20
CA THR A 741 2.46 -39.90 1.42
C THR A 741 2.79 -39.85 2.91
N VAL A 742 1.93 -39.22 3.71
CA VAL A 742 2.10 -39.13 5.17
C VAL A 742 2.04 -40.52 5.82
N LEU A 743 1.11 -41.37 5.39
CA LEU A 743 0.98 -42.73 5.92
C LEU A 743 2.19 -43.61 5.61
N GLU A 744 2.68 -43.58 4.37
CA GLU A 744 3.89 -44.31 3.98
C GLU A 744 5.13 -43.84 4.73
N ARG A 745 5.19 -42.56 5.11
CA ARG A 745 6.31 -41.95 5.83
C ARG A 745 6.13 -41.96 7.35
N LYS A 746 5.15 -42.69 7.87
CA LYS A 746 4.96 -42.85 9.32
C LYS A 746 6.23 -43.31 10.04
N ARG A 747 7.00 -44.21 9.42
CA ARG A 747 8.28 -44.69 9.97
C ARG A 747 9.31 -43.56 10.06
N ASP A 748 9.49 -42.78 9.01
CA ASP A 748 10.44 -41.66 8.98
C ASP A 748 10.05 -40.54 9.96
N ILE A 749 8.75 -40.23 10.07
CA ILE A 749 8.22 -39.27 11.04
C ILE A 749 8.51 -39.76 12.47
N SER A 750 8.31 -41.05 12.73
CA SER A 750 8.55 -41.64 14.04
C SER A 750 10.04 -41.66 14.40
N THR A 751 10.93 -41.98 13.46
CA THR A 751 12.38 -41.94 13.71
C THR A 751 12.86 -40.52 13.99
N MET A 752 12.40 -39.52 13.24
CA MET A 752 12.70 -38.11 13.53
C MET A 752 12.21 -37.72 14.94
N ALA A 753 11.00 -38.15 15.31
CA ALA A 753 10.44 -37.88 16.64
C ALA A 753 11.26 -38.53 17.77
N VAL A 754 11.72 -39.78 17.59
CA VAL A 754 12.58 -40.49 18.54
C VAL A 754 13.95 -39.82 18.68
N LEU A 755 14.51 -39.31 17.58
CA LEU A 755 15.76 -38.54 17.57
C LEU A 755 15.61 -37.13 18.17
N GLY A 756 14.41 -36.75 18.63
CA GLY A 756 14.16 -35.48 19.31
C GLY A 756 13.73 -34.33 18.39
N ALA A 757 13.37 -34.60 17.13
CA ALA A 757 12.81 -33.56 16.26
C ALA A 757 11.50 -33.00 16.84
N ASN A 758 11.33 -31.68 16.77
CA ASN A 758 10.10 -31.02 17.18
C ASN A 758 8.96 -31.37 16.19
N PRO A 759 7.80 -31.88 16.64
CA PRO A 759 6.63 -32.18 15.80
C PRO A 759 6.28 -31.03 14.86
N THR A 760 6.39 -29.79 15.33
CA THR A 760 6.13 -28.59 14.52
C THR A 760 7.10 -28.50 13.34
N ASN A 761 8.39 -28.72 13.57
CA ASN A 761 9.42 -28.70 12.53
C ASN A 761 9.22 -29.83 11.52
N VAL A 762 8.84 -31.03 11.98
CA VAL A 762 8.51 -32.14 11.09
C VAL A 762 7.31 -31.79 10.22
N THR A 763 6.27 -31.16 10.77
CA THR A 763 5.13 -30.73 9.96
C THR A 763 5.45 -29.62 8.98
N GLN A 764 6.33 -28.68 9.33
CA GLN A 764 6.79 -27.65 8.41
C GLN A 764 7.48 -28.24 7.17
N ILE A 765 8.19 -29.38 7.29
CA ILE A 765 8.76 -30.09 6.14
C ILE A 765 7.68 -30.56 5.17
N PHE A 766 6.59 -31.14 5.67
CA PHE A 766 5.49 -31.59 4.82
C PHE A 766 4.65 -30.42 4.27
N ILE A 767 4.44 -29.34 5.04
CA ILE A 767 3.81 -28.11 4.53
C ILE A 767 4.64 -27.52 3.39
N ALA A 768 5.97 -27.47 3.54
CA ALA A 768 6.87 -27.02 2.51
C ALA A 768 6.79 -27.92 1.26
N GLU A 769 6.74 -29.24 1.42
CA GLU A 769 6.59 -30.20 0.32
C GLU A 769 5.31 -29.93 -0.50
N VAL A 770 4.17 -29.75 0.17
CA VAL A 770 2.88 -29.41 -0.48
C VAL A 770 2.93 -28.04 -1.15
N THR A 771 3.54 -27.05 -0.50
CA THR A 771 3.66 -25.68 -1.04
C THR A 771 4.52 -25.66 -2.30
N VAL A 772 5.65 -26.38 -2.30
CA VAL A 772 6.54 -26.48 -3.46
C VAL A 772 5.87 -27.24 -4.60
N LEU A 773 5.15 -28.32 -4.29
CA LEU A 773 4.32 -29.02 -5.28
C LEU A 773 3.30 -28.08 -5.91
N GLY A 774 2.53 -27.33 -5.11
CA GLY A 774 1.55 -26.37 -5.59
C GLY A 774 2.19 -25.28 -6.44
N PHE A 775 3.33 -24.73 -6.02
CA PHE A 775 4.03 -23.68 -6.76
C PHE A 775 4.62 -24.17 -8.09
N ILE A 776 5.29 -25.34 -8.12
CA ILE A 776 5.80 -25.93 -9.36
C ILE A 776 4.65 -26.25 -10.32
N SER A 777 3.55 -26.80 -9.81
CA SER A 777 2.36 -27.08 -10.59
C SER A 777 1.70 -25.81 -11.14
N THR A 778 1.68 -24.74 -10.34
CA THR A 778 1.19 -23.43 -10.77
C THR A 778 2.00 -22.90 -11.93
N LEU A 779 3.33 -22.94 -11.82
CA LEU A 779 4.21 -22.49 -12.88
C LEU A 779 3.97 -23.33 -14.14
N ILE A 780 4.07 -24.66 -14.07
CA ILE A 780 3.87 -25.54 -15.23
C ILE A 780 2.47 -25.37 -15.83
N GLY A 781 1.43 -25.22 -15.01
CA GLY A 781 0.06 -25.03 -15.48
C GLY A 781 -0.15 -23.66 -16.13
N PHE A 782 0.43 -22.61 -15.55
CA PHE A 782 0.40 -21.26 -16.11
C PHE A 782 1.09 -21.22 -17.48
N PHE A 783 2.33 -21.70 -17.60
CA PHE A 783 3.03 -21.80 -18.90
C PHE A 783 2.33 -22.79 -19.85
N GLY A 784 1.78 -23.88 -19.32
CA GLY A 784 1.04 -24.90 -20.07
C GLY A 784 -0.30 -24.41 -20.62
N SER A 785 -0.92 -23.39 -20.01
CA SER A 785 -2.15 -22.78 -20.52
C SER A 785 -1.98 -22.23 -21.94
N TYR A 786 -0.78 -21.74 -22.29
CA TYR A 786 -0.47 -21.27 -23.63
C TYR A 786 -0.52 -22.41 -24.66
N PHE A 787 0.07 -23.56 -24.30
CA PHE A 787 0.03 -24.76 -25.13
C PHE A 787 -1.41 -25.30 -25.25
N LEU A 788 -2.18 -25.29 -24.16
CA LEU A 788 -3.59 -25.67 -24.18
C LEU A 788 -4.43 -24.76 -25.08
N ASN A 789 -4.26 -23.44 -25.00
CA ASN A 789 -4.97 -22.49 -25.86
C ASN A 789 -4.65 -22.71 -27.34
N TYR A 790 -3.37 -22.96 -27.67
CA TYR A 790 -2.96 -23.31 -29.02
C TYR A 790 -3.59 -24.62 -29.52
N LEU A 791 -3.63 -25.66 -28.67
CA LEU A 791 -4.30 -26.92 -28.98
C LEU A 791 -5.81 -26.75 -29.18
N VAL A 792 -6.46 -25.94 -28.35
CA VAL A 792 -7.90 -25.69 -28.48
C VAL A 792 -8.19 -24.89 -29.75
N ALA A 793 -7.33 -23.94 -30.14
CA ALA A 793 -7.47 -23.22 -31.40
C ALA A 793 -7.37 -24.17 -32.62
N ILE A 794 -6.43 -25.11 -32.60
CA ILE A 794 -6.32 -26.16 -33.63
C ILE A 794 -7.54 -27.08 -33.61
N GLY A 795 -8.01 -27.48 -32.42
CA GLY A 795 -9.21 -28.30 -32.29
C GLY A 795 -10.46 -27.59 -32.83
N ALA A 796 -10.62 -26.31 -32.54
CA ALA A 796 -11.73 -25.49 -33.02
C ALA A 796 -11.68 -25.32 -34.54
N SER A 797 -10.51 -25.10 -35.13
CA SER A 797 -10.37 -25.01 -36.60
C SER A 797 -10.66 -26.36 -37.28
N LEU A 798 -10.27 -27.48 -36.67
CA LEU A 798 -10.61 -28.82 -37.14
C LEU A 798 -12.12 -29.09 -37.07
N LEU A 799 -12.78 -28.75 -35.95
CA LEU A 799 -14.24 -28.90 -35.81
C LEU A 799 -15.01 -27.99 -36.78
N SER A 800 -14.53 -26.76 -36.97
CA SER A 800 -15.09 -25.84 -37.96
C SER A 800 -14.92 -26.39 -39.38
N PHE A 801 -13.80 -27.03 -39.70
CA PHE A 801 -13.58 -27.72 -40.98
C PHE A 801 -14.55 -28.90 -41.17
N LEU A 802 -14.94 -29.58 -40.08
CA LEU A 802 -15.94 -30.65 -40.09
C LEU A 802 -17.40 -30.14 -40.14
N GLY A 803 -17.63 -28.84 -40.34
CA GLY A 803 -18.97 -28.24 -40.43
C GLY A 803 -19.70 -28.12 -39.10
N ILE A 804 -19.04 -28.41 -37.97
CA ILE A 804 -19.59 -28.18 -36.64
C ILE A 804 -19.28 -26.73 -36.27
N GLY A 805 -20.31 -25.89 -36.29
CA GLY A 805 -20.22 -24.50 -35.84
C GLY A 805 -19.95 -24.42 -34.35
N VAL A 806 -18.69 -24.57 -33.95
CA VAL A 806 -18.27 -24.22 -32.61
C VAL A 806 -18.17 -22.70 -32.59
N SER A 807 -19.16 -22.04 -31.99
CA SER A 807 -18.97 -20.68 -31.52
C SER A 807 -17.81 -20.76 -30.53
N GLY A 808 -16.59 -20.51 -31.02
CA GLY A 808 -15.41 -20.30 -30.19
C GLY A 808 -15.64 -19.00 -29.43
N GLY A 809 -16.58 -19.01 -28.48
CA GLY A 809 -16.84 -17.91 -27.57
C GLY A 809 -15.50 -17.54 -27.00
N ALA A 810 -15.05 -16.33 -27.33
CA ALA A 810 -13.68 -15.86 -27.22
C ALA A 810 -12.96 -16.48 -26.02
N LEU A 811 -12.32 -17.63 -26.26
CA LEU A 811 -11.45 -18.26 -25.28
C LEU A 811 -10.35 -17.26 -25.08
N SER A 812 -10.39 -16.56 -23.94
CA SER A 812 -9.54 -15.42 -23.55
C SER A 812 -8.31 -15.35 -24.44
N ALA A 813 -8.43 -14.63 -25.56
CA ALA A 813 -7.51 -14.79 -26.67
C ALA A 813 -6.11 -14.36 -26.22
N GLY A 814 -5.29 -15.34 -25.82
CA GLY A 814 -3.85 -15.25 -25.66
C GLY A 814 -3.27 -14.16 -24.73
N ARG A 815 -4.04 -13.34 -24.03
CA ARG A 815 -3.49 -12.22 -23.23
C ARG A 815 -3.36 -12.61 -21.77
N TRP A 816 -2.13 -12.88 -21.34
CA TRP A 816 -1.83 -13.05 -19.92
C TRP A 816 -1.99 -11.71 -19.22
N SER A 817 -3.06 -11.61 -18.45
CA SER A 817 -3.36 -10.46 -17.61
C SER A 817 -2.84 -10.71 -16.19
N LEU A 818 -2.72 -9.65 -15.38
CA LEU A 818 -2.39 -9.77 -13.96
C LEU A 818 -3.35 -10.74 -13.26
N SER A 819 -4.63 -10.67 -13.65
CA SER A 819 -5.68 -11.53 -13.12
C SER A 819 -5.43 -13.01 -13.39
N ALA A 820 -4.89 -13.38 -14.57
CA ALA A 820 -4.55 -14.77 -14.89
C ALA A 820 -3.44 -15.32 -13.96
N ILE A 821 -2.44 -14.50 -13.62
CA ILE A 821 -1.37 -14.88 -12.68
C ILE A 821 -1.96 -15.09 -11.28
N VAL A 822 -2.86 -14.20 -10.84
CA VAL A 822 -3.54 -14.30 -9.55
C VAL A 822 -4.43 -15.54 -9.50
N VAL A 823 -5.20 -15.81 -10.55
CA VAL A 823 -6.01 -17.02 -10.69
C VAL A 823 -5.14 -18.27 -10.68
N ALA A 824 -3.98 -18.25 -11.34
CA ALA A 824 -3.04 -19.37 -11.33
C ALA A 824 -2.51 -19.64 -9.92
N LEU A 825 -2.05 -18.60 -9.21
CA LEU A 825 -1.58 -18.72 -7.82
C LEU A 825 -2.67 -19.22 -6.87
N PHE A 826 -3.88 -18.69 -7.02
CA PHE A 826 -5.00 -19.09 -6.20
C PHE A 826 -5.37 -20.56 -6.46
N SER A 827 -5.62 -20.92 -7.72
CA SER A 827 -6.01 -22.27 -8.13
C SER A 827 -4.91 -23.31 -7.91
N GLY A 828 -3.63 -22.93 -7.95
CA GLY A 828 -2.50 -23.86 -7.87
C GLY A 828 -1.81 -23.91 -6.51
N VAL A 829 -1.56 -22.77 -5.84
CA VAL A 829 -0.88 -22.76 -4.55
C VAL A 829 -1.88 -22.89 -3.41
N VAL A 830 -2.90 -22.01 -3.36
CA VAL A 830 -3.85 -21.96 -2.24
C VAL A 830 -4.66 -23.23 -2.16
N VAL A 831 -5.22 -23.70 -3.28
CA VAL A 831 -5.99 -24.95 -3.35
C VAL A 831 -5.16 -26.16 -2.91
N THR A 832 -3.90 -26.26 -3.36
CA THR A 832 -3.02 -27.38 -3.01
C THR A 832 -2.64 -27.37 -1.53
N ILE A 833 -2.38 -26.19 -0.96
CA ILE A 833 -2.14 -26.05 0.48
C ILE A 833 -3.40 -26.46 1.25
N LEU A 834 -4.57 -25.93 0.91
CA LEU A 834 -5.84 -26.27 1.57
C LEU A 834 -6.11 -27.79 1.53
N ALA A 835 -5.87 -28.42 0.39
CA ALA A 835 -6.00 -29.87 0.23
C ALA A 835 -5.01 -30.66 1.11
N GLY A 836 -3.79 -30.14 1.28
CA GLY A 836 -2.73 -30.77 2.08
C GLY A 836 -2.79 -30.47 3.59
N LEU A 837 -3.50 -29.43 4.04
CA LEU A 837 -3.51 -29.03 5.45
C LEU A 837 -4.01 -30.15 6.38
N ILE A 838 -5.14 -30.78 6.05
CA ILE A 838 -5.74 -31.85 6.86
C ILE A 838 -4.77 -33.03 7.05
N PRO A 839 -4.21 -33.66 5.98
CA PRO A 839 -3.30 -34.79 6.14
C PRO A 839 -1.98 -34.37 6.81
N VAL A 840 -1.49 -33.16 6.57
CA VAL A 840 -0.23 -32.69 7.19
C VAL A 840 -0.41 -32.42 8.69
N MET A 841 -1.56 -31.92 9.14
CA MET A 841 -1.84 -31.78 10.58
C MET A 841 -1.81 -33.13 11.31
N ARG A 842 -2.18 -34.24 10.65
CA ARG A 842 -2.07 -35.59 11.24
C ARG A 842 -0.63 -36.00 11.56
N VAL A 843 0.38 -35.40 10.90
CA VAL A 843 1.80 -35.67 11.18
C VAL A 843 2.19 -35.29 12.61
N GLN A 844 1.63 -34.20 13.16
CA GLN A 844 1.90 -33.80 14.55
C GLN A 844 1.47 -34.89 15.53
N ASN A 845 0.28 -35.44 15.33
CA ASN A 845 -0.27 -36.48 16.20
C ASN A 845 0.58 -37.77 16.14
N ILE A 846 1.02 -38.17 14.94
CA ILE A 846 1.90 -39.33 14.77
C ILE A 846 3.25 -39.11 15.48
N SER A 847 3.81 -37.90 15.37
CA SER A 847 5.06 -37.53 16.04
C SER A 847 4.94 -37.53 17.57
N LEU A 848 3.80 -37.09 18.10
CA LEU A 848 3.53 -37.09 19.54
C LEU A 848 3.32 -38.50 20.10
N MET A 849 2.63 -39.39 19.37
CA MET A 849 2.40 -40.78 19.78
C MET A 849 3.69 -41.60 19.92
N ALA A 850 4.75 -41.22 19.20
CA ALA A 850 6.06 -41.87 19.28
C ALA A 850 6.86 -41.46 20.55
N ARG A 851 6.38 -40.46 21.32
CA ARG A 851 7.04 -40.04 22.57
C ARG A 851 6.59 -40.91 23.72
N ALA A 852 7.53 -41.35 24.55
CA ALA A 852 7.22 -42.08 25.79
C ALA A 852 6.31 -41.22 26.69
N LYS A 853 5.31 -41.86 27.32
CA LYS A 853 4.44 -41.24 28.32
C LYS A 853 5.31 -40.59 29.41
N ARG A 854 5.01 -39.34 29.80
CA ARG A 854 5.77 -38.59 30.83
C ARG A 854 5.93 -39.49 32.07
N ARG A 855 7.17 -39.83 32.42
CA ARG A 855 7.51 -40.68 33.57
C ARG A 855 6.92 -40.06 34.85
N VAL A 856 6.12 -40.82 35.60
CA VAL A 856 5.55 -40.38 36.88
C VAL A 856 6.46 -40.87 38.00
N ILE A 857 7.41 -40.01 38.34
CA ILE A 857 8.59 -40.32 39.16
C ILE A 857 8.25 -40.81 40.59
N PRO A 858 7.25 -40.26 41.33
CA PRO A 858 6.97 -40.66 42.72
C PRO A 858 6.39 -42.07 42.92
N LEU A 859 5.96 -42.76 41.86
CA LEU A 859 5.50 -44.15 41.96
C LEU A 859 6.65 -45.13 42.20
N GLU A 860 7.86 -44.78 41.79
CA GLU A 860 9.06 -45.62 41.90
C GLU A 860 9.75 -45.50 43.26
N ALA A 861 9.27 -44.61 44.15
CA ALA A 861 9.81 -44.44 45.50
C ALA A 861 9.45 -45.63 46.42
N ARG A 862 10.42 -46.06 47.23
CA ARG A 862 10.26 -47.13 48.22
C ARG A 862 9.64 -46.57 49.49
N ARG A 863 8.52 -47.16 49.96
CA ARG A 863 7.92 -46.82 51.25
C ARG A 863 8.72 -47.43 52.40
N VAL A 864 9.17 -46.58 53.33
CA VAL A 864 9.85 -46.97 54.56
C VAL A 864 9.14 -46.27 55.74
N GLY A 865 8.16 -46.96 56.34
CA GLY A 865 7.31 -46.39 57.40
C GLY A 865 6.41 -45.26 56.88
N LEU A 866 6.50 -44.07 57.49
CA LEU A 866 5.75 -42.86 57.13
C LEU A 866 6.47 -41.98 56.07
N LEU A 867 7.66 -42.39 55.63
CA LEU A 867 8.49 -41.67 54.67
C LEU A 867 8.69 -42.51 53.40
N ASN A 868 8.90 -41.81 52.29
CA ASN A 868 9.25 -42.38 51.00
C ASN A 868 10.72 -42.08 50.70
N GLU A 869 11.45 -43.08 50.23
CA GLU A 869 12.82 -42.96 49.76
C GLU A 869 12.86 -43.12 48.24
N TYR A 870 13.43 -42.14 47.54
CA TYR A 870 13.61 -42.15 46.10
C TYR A 870 15.09 -42.02 45.75
N GLU A 871 15.63 -43.01 45.05
CA GLU A 871 17.01 -42.99 44.60
C GLU A 871 17.13 -42.10 43.35
N LEU A 872 17.85 -40.98 43.48
CA LEU A 872 18.08 -40.04 42.39
C LEU A 872 19.04 -40.66 41.36
N PRO A 873 18.86 -40.38 40.05
CA PRO A 873 19.60 -41.04 38.97
C PRO A 873 21.02 -40.45 38.78
N LEU A 874 21.82 -40.40 39.86
CA LEU A 874 23.21 -39.95 39.84
C LEU A 874 24.06 -40.87 40.72
N ARG A 875 24.98 -41.58 40.07
CA ARG A 875 25.96 -42.46 40.72
C ARG A 875 27.35 -41.87 40.57
N VAL A 876 28.06 -41.72 41.68
CA VAL A 876 29.36 -41.04 41.71
C VAL A 876 30.37 -41.92 42.46
N PRO A 877 31.67 -41.92 42.09
CA PRO A 877 32.70 -42.65 42.85
C PRO A 877 32.75 -42.18 44.31
N SER A 878 33.03 -43.10 45.25
CA SER A 878 33.14 -42.83 46.69
C SER A 878 34.17 -41.75 47.05
N LEU A 879 35.22 -41.60 46.24
CA LEU A 879 36.27 -40.59 46.41
C LEU A 879 35.80 -39.16 46.07
N ASP A 880 34.75 -39.01 45.26
CA ASP A 880 34.27 -37.74 44.73
C ASP A 880 33.17 -37.10 45.61
N GLY A 881 32.96 -37.58 46.84
CA GLY A 881 31.90 -37.11 47.74
C GLY A 881 31.90 -35.61 48.01
N GLU A 882 33.07 -34.99 48.19
CA GLU A 882 33.21 -33.52 48.34
C GLU A 882 32.85 -32.75 47.06
N MET A 883 33.16 -33.29 45.89
CA MET A 883 32.79 -32.67 44.61
C MET A 883 31.28 -32.74 44.41
N LEU A 884 30.68 -33.88 44.74
CA LEU A 884 29.24 -34.07 44.68
C LEU A 884 28.50 -33.14 45.65
N PHE A 885 29.03 -32.96 46.86
CA PHE A 885 28.52 -32.01 47.86
C PHE A 885 28.50 -30.58 47.32
N ASN A 886 29.65 -30.11 46.80
CA ASN A 886 29.78 -28.75 46.27
C ASN A 886 28.88 -28.52 45.05
N PHE A 887 28.71 -29.54 44.20
CA PHE A 887 27.79 -29.48 43.07
C PHE A 887 26.34 -29.37 43.54
N LEU A 888 25.91 -30.20 44.50
CA LEU A 888 24.55 -30.15 45.01
C LEU A 888 24.25 -28.79 45.66
N LYS A 889 25.20 -28.26 46.44
CA LYS A 889 25.12 -26.92 47.03
C LYS A 889 24.94 -25.84 45.96
N GLU A 890 25.74 -25.87 44.89
CA GLU A 890 25.64 -24.93 43.77
C GLU A 890 24.30 -25.04 43.01
N VAL A 891 23.74 -26.25 42.90
CA VAL A 891 22.43 -26.49 42.28
C VAL A 891 21.30 -25.82 43.07
N PHE A 892 21.27 -25.98 44.39
CA PHE A 892 20.27 -25.30 45.23
C PHE A 892 20.50 -23.79 45.28
N GLU A 893 21.72 -23.31 45.47
CA GLU A 893 22.00 -21.87 45.60
C GLU A 893 21.80 -21.07 44.30
N LYS A 894 22.16 -21.63 43.13
CA LYS A 894 22.10 -20.87 41.87
C LYS A 894 20.90 -21.20 41.01
N ARG A 895 20.51 -22.48 40.94
CA ARG A 895 19.52 -23.00 39.98
C ARG A 895 18.16 -23.31 40.62
N MET A 896 18.07 -23.42 41.94
CA MET A 896 16.83 -23.66 42.70
C MET A 896 16.73 -22.76 43.94
N ARG A 897 16.81 -21.44 43.71
CA ARG A 897 16.86 -20.39 44.75
C ARG A 897 15.66 -20.35 45.69
N ASP A 898 14.54 -20.95 45.28
CA ASP A 898 13.29 -20.92 46.04
C ASP A 898 13.29 -21.88 47.26
N ILE A 899 14.36 -22.66 47.45
CA ILE A 899 14.47 -23.69 48.48
C ILE A 899 15.75 -23.51 49.29
N GLU A 900 15.60 -23.18 50.58
CA GLU A 900 16.72 -23.14 51.52
C GLU A 900 17.02 -24.55 52.06
N ALA A 901 18.26 -25.00 51.85
CA ALA A 901 18.74 -26.29 52.31
C ALA A 901 19.87 -26.13 53.34
N LYS A 902 19.82 -26.94 54.41
CA LYS A 902 20.87 -27.11 55.41
C LYS A 902 21.68 -28.36 55.10
N TYR A 903 22.99 -28.29 55.29
CA TYR A 903 23.91 -29.32 54.83
C TYR A 903 24.79 -29.83 55.97
N ASP A 904 24.91 -31.15 56.09
CA ASP A 904 25.84 -31.84 56.99
C ASP A 904 26.81 -32.69 56.15
N LEU A 905 28.13 -32.48 56.27
CA LEU A 905 29.18 -33.27 55.60
C LEU A 905 29.94 -34.13 56.62
N TYR A 906 30.07 -35.42 56.33
CA TYR A 906 30.77 -36.39 57.17
C TYR A 906 32.19 -36.65 56.68
N GLN A 907 33.08 -37.08 57.58
CA GLN A 907 34.49 -37.32 57.26
C GLN A 907 34.71 -38.45 56.24
N ASP A 908 33.75 -39.36 56.08
CA ASP A 908 33.74 -40.44 55.10
C ASP A 908 33.36 -40.01 53.67
N GLY A 909 33.03 -38.73 53.47
CA GLY A 909 32.63 -38.16 52.17
C GLY A 909 31.13 -38.27 51.86
N THR A 910 30.34 -38.87 52.75
CA THR A 910 28.88 -38.82 52.68
C THR A 910 28.36 -37.50 53.22
N PHE A 911 27.15 -37.11 52.82
CA PHE A 911 26.53 -35.88 53.29
C PHE A 911 25.00 -35.97 53.28
N GLN A 912 24.37 -35.07 54.02
CA GLN A 912 22.93 -34.94 54.10
C GLN A 912 22.53 -33.49 53.84
N ALA A 913 21.53 -33.27 52.98
CA ALA A 913 20.94 -31.96 52.70
C ALA A 913 19.45 -31.97 53.08
N ALA A 914 19.08 -31.25 54.14
CA ALA A 914 17.71 -31.16 54.63
C ALA A 914 17.08 -29.81 54.24
N PHE A 915 15.87 -29.81 53.70
CA PHE A 915 15.13 -28.61 53.33
C PHE A 915 13.65 -28.76 53.64
N SER A 916 12.98 -27.64 53.93
CA SER A 916 11.56 -27.61 54.27
C SER A 916 10.77 -26.90 53.18
N VAL A 917 9.63 -27.47 52.80
CA VAL A 917 8.77 -26.94 51.73
C VAL A 917 7.34 -26.73 52.21
N LYS A 918 6.80 -25.54 51.92
CA LYS A 918 5.47 -25.08 52.36
C LYS A 918 4.54 -24.96 51.16
N GLY A 919 3.29 -25.38 51.31
CA GLY A 919 2.25 -25.25 50.28
C GLY A 919 2.30 -26.26 49.12
N TRP A 920 3.15 -27.29 49.21
CA TRP A 920 3.22 -28.35 48.21
C TRP A 920 2.19 -29.47 48.44
N ALA A 921 1.57 -29.52 49.62
CA ALA A 921 0.44 -30.39 49.95
C ALA A 921 -0.78 -29.53 50.36
N PRO A 922 -1.98 -29.81 49.84
CA PRO A 922 -3.19 -29.05 50.18
C PRO A 922 -3.67 -29.26 51.63
N ASP A 923 -3.36 -30.41 52.24
CA ASP A 923 -3.94 -30.82 53.54
C ASP A 923 -3.03 -30.58 54.76
N VAL A 924 -1.84 -29.99 54.58
CA VAL A 924 -0.86 -29.80 55.67
C VAL A 924 -0.34 -28.36 55.70
N ALA A 925 -0.72 -27.61 56.73
CA ALA A 925 -0.24 -26.24 56.97
C ALA A 925 1.23 -26.19 57.42
N ALA A 926 1.75 -27.31 57.98
CA ALA A 926 3.13 -27.46 58.42
C ALA A 926 4.09 -27.66 57.23
N ALA A 927 5.31 -27.13 57.33
CA ALA A 927 6.32 -27.32 56.30
C ALA A 927 6.75 -28.79 56.25
N ALA A 928 6.63 -29.44 55.08
CA ALA A 928 7.08 -30.80 54.88
C ALA A 928 8.62 -30.82 54.83
N GLN A 929 9.23 -31.63 55.69
CA GLN A 929 10.69 -31.79 55.69
C GLN A 929 11.11 -32.87 54.69
N CYS A 930 11.95 -32.48 53.74
CA CYS A 930 12.57 -33.36 52.77
C CYS A 930 14.07 -33.43 53.06
N THR A 931 14.69 -34.55 52.76
CA THR A 931 16.13 -34.73 53.00
C THR A 931 16.75 -35.55 51.89
N ILE A 932 17.79 -35.02 51.25
CA ILE A 932 18.67 -35.80 50.37
C ILE A 932 19.78 -36.38 51.23
N LYS A 933 19.84 -37.70 51.34
CA LYS A 933 20.90 -38.44 52.02
C LYS A 933 21.80 -39.08 50.99
N VAL A 934 23.11 -38.96 51.15
CA VAL A 934 24.06 -39.70 50.31
C VAL A 934 24.46 -40.98 51.03
N GLU A 935 24.04 -42.12 50.49
CA GLU A 935 24.40 -43.43 51.00
C GLU A 935 25.54 -44.02 50.17
N ARG A 936 26.50 -44.64 50.85
CA ARG A 936 27.59 -45.35 50.18
C ARG A 936 27.23 -46.82 50.04
N ARG A 937 27.34 -47.35 48.81
CA ARG A 937 27.20 -48.78 48.52
C ARG A 937 28.41 -49.22 47.68
N GLY A 938 29.38 -49.88 48.32
CA GLY A 938 30.66 -50.24 47.71
C GLY A 938 31.50 -49.02 47.34
N GLU A 939 32.02 -48.98 46.11
CA GLU A 939 32.82 -47.87 45.57
C GLU A 939 31.99 -46.69 45.04
N SER A 940 30.67 -46.66 45.28
CA SER A 940 29.77 -45.66 44.72
C SER A 940 28.90 -44.99 45.77
N LEU A 941 28.66 -43.69 45.56
CA LEU A 941 27.72 -42.86 46.30
C LEU A 941 26.40 -42.78 45.53
N TYR A 942 25.32 -42.96 46.27
CA TYR A 942 23.94 -42.88 45.81
C TYR A 942 23.24 -41.74 46.53
N LEU A 943 22.56 -40.88 45.79
CA LEU A 943 21.73 -39.82 46.37
C LEU A 943 20.31 -40.34 46.56
N ILE A 944 19.81 -40.32 47.80
CA ILE A 944 18.49 -40.79 48.17
C ILE A 944 17.69 -39.62 48.71
N LEU A 945 16.62 -39.24 48.02
CA LEU A 945 15.65 -38.25 48.49
C LEU A 945 14.62 -38.91 49.38
N VAL A 946 14.58 -38.50 50.64
CA VAL A 946 13.60 -38.91 51.65
C VAL A 946 12.55 -37.81 51.80
N PHE A 947 11.27 -38.16 51.65
CA PHE A 947 10.15 -37.22 51.74
C PHE A 947 8.89 -37.85 52.37
N PRO A 948 7.97 -37.07 52.96
CA PRO A 948 6.72 -37.60 53.55
C PRO A 948 5.73 -38.15 52.52
N ASP A 949 4.91 -39.13 52.90
CA ASP A 949 3.96 -39.77 51.96
C ASP A 949 2.94 -38.81 51.35
N VAL A 950 2.59 -37.73 52.06
CA VAL A 950 1.66 -36.68 51.60
C VAL A 950 2.14 -35.99 50.31
N LEU A 951 3.44 -35.93 50.05
CA LEU A 951 3.98 -35.27 48.85
C LEU A 951 3.97 -36.16 47.60
N ARG A 952 3.70 -37.47 47.73
CA ARG A 952 3.82 -38.46 46.64
C ARG A 952 2.97 -38.11 45.42
N ASP A 953 1.74 -37.66 45.63
CA ASP A 953 0.78 -37.35 44.56
C ASP A 953 0.72 -35.86 44.20
N SER A 954 1.55 -35.03 44.82
CA SER A 954 1.51 -33.59 44.62
C SER A 954 2.18 -33.16 43.30
N LYS A 955 1.45 -32.40 42.47
CA LYS A 955 1.97 -31.86 41.20
C LYS A 955 3.18 -30.92 41.40
N PRO A 956 3.21 -30.01 42.40
CA PRO A 956 4.38 -29.14 42.63
C PRO A 956 5.65 -29.94 42.95
N PHE A 957 5.53 -31.02 43.72
CA PHE A 957 6.65 -31.90 44.03
C PHE A 957 7.17 -32.64 42.80
N GLN A 958 6.27 -33.09 41.91
CA GLN A 958 6.68 -33.73 40.65
C GLN A 958 7.47 -32.77 39.75
N GLU A 959 7.07 -31.50 39.66
CA GLU A 959 7.81 -30.49 38.90
C GLU A 959 9.18 -30.18 39.52
N PHE A 960 9.24 -30.09 40.85
CA PHE A 960 10.50 -29.96 41.58
C PHE A 960 11.44 -31.14 41.31
N LEU A 961 10.95 -32.37 41.48
CA LEU A 961 11.75 -33.58 41.31
C LEU A 961 12.29 -33.69 39.88
N TYR A 962 11.48 -33.34 38.88
CA TYR A 962 11.91 -33.27 37.49
C TYR A 962 13.00 -32.22 37.24
N LYS A 963 12.85 -31.01 37.83
CA LYS A 963 13.88 -29.96 37.76
C LYS A 963 15.18 -30.40 38.43
N LEU A 964 15.08 -31.08 39.57
CA LEU A 964 16.22 -31.62 40.31
C LEU A 964 16.98 -32.65 39.47
N GLU A 965 16.30 -33.67 38.94
CA GLU A 965 16.94 -34.68 38.07
C GLU A 965 17.63 -34.05 36.86
N ARG A 966 16.94 -33.13 36.16
CA ARG A 966 17.52 -32.42 35.01
C ARG A 966 18.79 -31.67 35.37
N ASN A 967 18.83 -31.06 36.55
CA ASN A 967 20.02 -30.38 37.03
C ASN A 967 21.13 -31.37 37.41
N LEU A 968 20.81 -32.49 38.06
CA LEU A 968 21.78 -33.52 38.43
C LEU A 968 22.49 -34.15 37.21
N MET A 969 21.80 -34.25 36.06
CA MET A 969 22.41 -34.72 34.79
C MET A 969 23.60 -33.85 34.33
N SER A 970 23.72 -32.61 34.81
CA SER A 970 24.84 -31.72 34.47
C SER A 970 26.09 -31.91 35.35
N TYR A 971 26.10 -32.89 36.27
CA TYR A 971 27.25 -33.14 37.13
C TYR A 971 28.52 -33.51 36.35
N THR A 972 28.39 -34.31 35.29
CA THR A 972 29.55 -34.77 34.49
C THR A 972 30.26 -33.60 33.81
N THR A 973 29.51 -32.74 33.12
CA THR A 973 30.05 -31.54 32.47
C THR A 973 30.61 -30.54 33.48
N TRP A 974 29.97 -30.41 34.65
CA TRP A 974 30.47 -29.57 35.75
C TRP A 974 31.79 -30.09 36.34
N ARG A 975 31.92 -31.41 36.52
CA ARG A 975 33.14 -32.07 37.02
C ARG A 975 34.29 -31.89 36.04
N GLU A 976 34.06 -32.15 34.74
CA GLU A 976 35.06 -31.98 33.69
C GLU A 976 35.60 -30.54 33.61
N ALA A 977 34.75 -29.54 33.83
CA ALA A 977 35.18 -28.14 33.85
C ALA A 977 36.09 -27.79 35.05
N LYS A 978 36.00 -28.52 36.18
CA LYS A 978 36.73 -28.23 37.42
C LYS A 978 37.91 -29.17 37.68
N VAL A 979 37.91 -30.36 37.09
CA VAL A 979 38.96 -31.38 37.30
C VAL A 979 39.95 -31.36 36.13
N LYS A 980 41.22 -31.01 36.40
CA LYS A 980 42.32 -31.17 35.44
C LYS A 980 43.00 -32.52 35.67
N ILE A 981 42.87 -33.43 34.72
CA ILE A 981 43.52 -34.75 34.79
C ILE A 981 44.98 -34.61 34.36
N LYS A 982 45.92 -34.94 35.25
CA LYS A 982 47.35 -35.07 34.94
C LYS A 982 47.67 -36.56 34.81
N ILE A 983 47.87 -37.03 33.58
CA ILE A 983 48.21 -38.43 33.32
C ILE A 983 49.69 -38.61 33.62
N VAL A 984 50.02 -39.29 34.72
CA VAL A 984 51.38 -39.70 35.05
C VAL A 984 51.52 -41.17 34.62
N ARG A 985 52.50 -41.46 33.75
CA ARG A 985 52.82 -42.84 33.36
C ARG A 985 53.88 -43.37 34.32
N GLU A 986 53.46 -44.15 35.31
CA GLU A 986 54.35 -44.99 36.12
C GLU A 986 54.15 -46.46 35.73
N ALA A 987 55.21 -47.27 35.85
CA ALA A 987 55.13 -48.71 35.63
C ALA A 987 54.26 -49.34 36.72
N VAL A 988 53.19 -50.03 36.33
CA VAL A 988 52.25 -50.68 37.24
C VAL A 988 52.98 -51.82 37.97
N SER A 989 53.35 -51.60 39.23
CA SER A 989 53.77 -52.67 40.12
C SER A 989 52.56 -53.51 40.49
N ALA A 990 52.70 -54.84 40.51
CA ALA A 990 51.61 -55.75 40.88
C ALA A 990 51.02 -55.35 42.24
N PRO A 991 49.68 -55.32 42.40
CA PRO A 991 49.05 -54.89 43.65
C PRO A 991 49.47 -55.84 44.77
N LYS A 992 50.20 -55.32 45.77
CA LYS A 992 50.42 -56.05 47.03
C LYS A 992 49.06 -56.20 47.71
N VAL A 993 48.56 -57.43 47.83
CA VAL A 993 47.39 -57.73 48.67
C VAL A 993 47.78 -57.38 50.11
N ARG A 994 47.22 -56.29 50.65
CA ARG A 994 47.49 -55.84 52.03
C ARG A 994 46.74 -56.75 53.00
N THR A 995 47.44 -57.30 54.00
CA THR A 995 46.84 -58.07 55.10
C THR A 995 46.17 -57.14 56.11
N LEU A 996 45.20 -57.66 56.89
CA LEU A 996 44.47 -56.89 57.91
C LEU A 996 45.42 -56.22 58.91
N GLU A 997 46.46 -56.92 59.41
CA GLU A 997 47.49 -56.32 60.27
C GLU A 997 48.19 -55.11 59.62
N ASN A 998 48.56 -55.19 58.33
CA ASN A 998 49.24 -54.09 57.65
C ASN A 998 48.35 -52.84 57.54
N ILE A 999 47.04 -53.04 57.30
CA ILE A 999 46.08 -51.93 57.23
C ILE A 999 45.85 -51.33 58.63
N ILE A 1000 45.80 -52.16 59.67
CA ILE A 1000 45.65 -51.71 61.07
C ILE A 1000 46.89 -50.94 61.53
N ASP A 1001 48.10 -51.34 61.14
CA ASP A 1001 49.33 -50.62 61.50
C ASP A 1001 49.48 -49.31 60.73
N ASP A 1002 49.17 -49.28 59.42
CA ASP A 1002 49.07 -48.04 58.64
C ASP A 1002 48.06 -47.06 59.27
N LEU A 1003 46.94 -47.58 59.77
CA LEU A 1003 45.95 -46.79 60.51
C LEU A 1003 46.48 -46.24 61.83
N LYS A 1004 47.19 -47.02 62.64
CA LYS A 1004 47.77 -46.55 63.91
C LYS A 1004 48.75 -45.40 63.68
N VAL A 1005 49.61 -45.53 62.67
CA VAL A 1005 50.57 -44.47 62.30
C VAL A 1005 49.84 -43.20 61.88
N LEU A 1006 48.78 -43.32 61.09
CA LEU A 1006 47.95 -42.18 60.69
C LEU A 1006 47.17 -41.58 61.86
N GLN A 1007 46.63 -42.40 62.77
CA GLN A 1007 45.95 -41.93 63.97
C GLN A 1007 46.90 -41.14 64.87
N GLN A 1008 48.11 -41.63 65.08
CA GLN A 1008 49.12 -40.91 65.87
C GLN A 1008 49.45 -39.54 65.25
N GLN A 1009 49.51 -39.45 63.93
CA GLN A 1009 49.69 -38.17 63.22
C GLN A 1009 48.46 -37.25 63.34
N ILE A 1010 47.25 -37.80 63.30
CA ILE A 1010 46.00 -37.03 63.47
C ILE A 1010 45.93 -36.48 64.90
N ASP A 1011 46.20 -37.29 65.91
CA ASP A 1011 46.21 -36.89 67.32
C ASP A 1011 47.25 -35.78 67.57
N GLU A 1012 48.43 -35.89 66.96
CA GLU A 1012 49.47 -34.86 67.06
C GLU A 1012 49.03 -33.51 66.47
N ILE A 1013 48.37 -33.51 65.30
CA ILE A 1013 47.87 -32.27 64.68
C ILE A 1013 46.66 -31.72 65.45
N SER A 1014 45.78 -32.59 65.95
CA SER A 1014 44.63 -32.18 66.77
C SER A 1014 45.09 -31.49 68.06
N GLY A 1015 46.09 -32.04 68.75
CA GLY A 1015 46.70 -31.43 69.93
C GLY A 1015 47.42 -30.10 69.60
N LYS A 1016 47.97 -29.95 68.39
CA LYS A 1016 48.52 -28.66 67.92
C LYS A 1016 47.42 -27.63 67.66
N LEU A 1017 46.27 -28.03 67.12
CA LEU A 1017 45.10 -27.16 66.91
C LEU A 1017 44.48 -26.72 68.24
N GLU A 1018 44.31 -27.62 69.21
CA GLU A 1018 43.81 -27.28 70.54
C GLU A 1018 44.76 -26.32 71.28
N LYS A 1019 46.09 -26.56 71.17
CA LYS A 1019 47.09 -25.62 71.69
C LYS A 1019 47.02 -24.27 70.99
N LEU A 1020 46.86 -24.23 69.66
CA LEU A 1020 46.68 -22.99 68.90
C LEU A 1020 45.44 -22.21 69.37
N GLU A 1021 44.34 -22.91 69.62
CA GLU A 1021 43.09 -22.33 70.11
C GLU A 1021 43.23 -21.76 71.53
N SER A 1022 43.97 -22.44 72.41
CA SER A 1022 44.34 -21.90 73.72
C SER A 1022 45.23 -20.65 73.64
N MET A 1023 45.96 -20.47 72.53
CA MET A 1023 46.82 -19.31 72.25
C MET A 1023 46.10 -18.19 71.49
N ARG A 1024 44.84 -18.37 71.07
CA ARG A 1024 44.07 -17.41 70.24
C ARG A 1024 44.01 -16.00 70.82
N ALA A 1025 44.01 -15.86 72.14
CA ALA A 1025 44.01 -14.57 72.83
C ALA A 1025 45.41 -13.94 73.00
N LYS A 1026 46.50 -14.69 72.71
CA LYS A 1026 47.90 -14.30 72.95
C LYS A 1026 48.69 -13.98 71.66
N ILE A 1027 48.18 -14.33 70.48
CA ILE A 1027 48.81 -14.08 69.17
C ILE A 1027 47.92 -13.20 68.28
N SER A 1028 48.52 -12.55 67.28
CA SER A 1028 47.75 -11.71 66.34
C SER A 1028 46.80 -12.55 65.48
N THR A 1029 45.69 -11.95 65.05
CA THR A 1029 44.67 -12.62 64.23
C THR A 1029 45.23 -13.16 62.92
N THR A 1030 46.16 -12.44 62.27
CA THR A 1030 46.81 -12.88 61.04
C THR A 1030 47.67 -14.13 61.25
N VAL A 1031 48.50 -14.15 62.30
CA VAL A 1031 49.35 -15.29 62.63
C VAL A 1031 48.51 -16.49 63.07
N TYR A 1032 47.47 -16.26 63.87
CA TYR A 1032 46.51 -17.30 64.21
C TYR A 1032 45.89 -17.92 62.96
N THR A 1033 45.40 -17.09 62.02
CA THR A 1033 44.79 -17.60 60.78
C THR A 1033 45.78 -18.33 59.88
N GLU A 1034 47.05 -17.93 59.84
CA GLU A 1034 48.07 -18.62 59.05
C GLU A 1034 48.35 -20.03 59.59
N PHE A 1035 48.56 -20.16 60.90
CA PHE A 1035 48.77 -21.47 61.54
C PHE A 1035 47.50 -22.32 61.57
N ASP A 1036 46.33 -21.71 61.79
CA ASP A 1036 45.04 -22.39 61.74
C ASP A 1036 44.79 -22.98 60.35
N ASN A 1037 45.00 -22.19 59.29
CA ASN A 1037 44.89 -22.68 57.91
C ASN A 1037 45.93 -23.75 57.59
N ARG A 1038 47.17 -23.61 58.08
CA ARG A 1038 48.23 -24.61 57.86
C ARG A 1038 47.89 -25.94 58.53
N TYR A 1039 47.56 -25.94 59.82
CA TYR A 1039 47.28 -27.15 60.56
C TYR A 1039 45.94 -27.78 60.16
N LYS A 1040 44.90 -26.99 59.84
CA LYS A 1040 43.67 -27.51 59.21
C LYS A 1040 43.95 -28.10 57.83
N GLY A 1041 44.86 -27.49 57.06
CA GLY A 1041 45.32 -28.01 55.76
C GLY A 1041 46.07 -29.33 55.88
N GLU A 1042 46.96 -29.47 56.88
CA GLU A 1042 47.66 -30.73 57.18
C GLU A 1042 46.69 -31.80 57.70
N MET A 1043 45.77 -31.44 58.60
CA MET A 1043 44.69 -32.30 59.07
C MET A 1043 43.84 -32.82 57.91
N SER A 1044 43.45 -31.94 56.98
CA SER A 1044 42.71 -32.32 55.76
C SER A 1044 43.48 -33.33 54.90
N LYS A 1045 44.81 -33.18 54.77
CA LYS A 1045 45.65 -34.14 54.04
C LYS A 1045 45.70 -35.51 54.73
N LEU A 1046 45.79 -35.53 56.06
CA LEU A 1046 45.77 -36.79 56.84
C LEU A 1046 44.42 -37.49 56.73
N ILE A 1047 43.31 -36.76 56.89
CA ILE A 1047 41.95 -37.30 56.71
C ILE A 1047 41.76 -37.87 55.29
N LYS A 1048 42.29 -37.20 54.26
CA LYS A 1048 42.26 -37.72 52.87
C LYS A 1048 43.03 -39.03 52.68
N ARG A 1049 44.10 -39.27 53.45
CA ARG A 1049 44.84 -40.55 53.46
C ARG A 1049 44.13 -41.63 54.27
N LEU A 1050 43.34 -41.24 55.27
CA LEU A 1050 42.56 -42.16 56.10
C LEU A 1050 41.36 -42.78 55.35
N ARG A 1051 40.68 -42.00 54.48
CA ARG A 1051 39.51 -42.44 53.71
C ARG A 1051 39.71 -43.74 52.90
N PRO A 1052 40.76 -43.90 52.05
CA PRO A 1052 40.97 -45.12 51.27
C PRO A 1052 41.22 -46.35 52.16
N LEU A 1053 41.95 -46.20 53.28
CA LEU A 1053 42.18 -47.29 54.24
C LEU A 1053 40.87 -47.73 54.91
N GLY A 1054 39.97 -46.79 55.21
CA GLY A 1054 38.62 -47.10 55.67
C GLY A 1054 37.80 -47.89 54.64
N MET A 1055 38.04 -47.69 53.33
CA MET A 1055 37.41 -48.51 52.27
C MET A 1055 37.98 -49.93 52.22
N GLU A 1056 39.30 -50.07 52.39
CA GLU A 1056 39.96 -51.38 52.39
C GLU A 1056 39.55 -52.26 53.58
N LEU A 1057 39.12 -51.67 54.72
CA LEU A 1057 38.65 -52.38 55.92
C LEU A 1057 37.19 -52.86 55.88
N GLU A 1058 36.37 -52.28 55.00
CA GLU A 1058 34.92 -52.52 54.93
C GLU A 1058 34.57 -53.99 54.63
N PRO A 1059 35.24 -54.69 53.68
CA PRO A 1059 35.00 -56.11 53.43
C PRO A 1059 35.39 -56.99 54.63
N TYR A 1060 36.47 -56.65 55.32
CA TYR A 1060 36.92 -57.38 56.51
C TYR A 1060 35.93 -57.21 57.67
N ARG A 1061 35.33 -56.02 57.84
CA ARG A 1061 34.28 -55.77 58.83
C ARG A 1061 33.04 -56.63 58.59
N GLU A 1062 32.57 -56.73 57.35
CA GLU A 1062 31.42 -57.58 57.02
C GLU A 1062 31.74 -59.06 57.22
N SER A 1063 32.94 -59.49 56.80
CA SER A 1063 33.44 -60.85 57.02
C SER A 1063 33.51 -61.21 58.50
N LEU A 1064 34.10 -60.34 59.33
CA LEU A 1064 34.22 -60.53 60.78
C LEU A 1064 32.85 -60.59 61.46
N ARG A 1065 31.91 -59.71 61.11
CA ARG A 1065 30.54 -59.75 61.67
C ARG A 1065 29.82 -61.05 61.33
N LYS A 1066 29.99 -61.54 60.09
CA LYS A 1066 29.42 -62.81 59.65
C LYS A 1066 30.04 -63.98 60.44
N GLU A 1067 31.36 -64.02 60.57
CA GLU A 1067 32.09 -65.06 61.29
C GLU A 1067 31.77 -65.07 62.79
N ILE A 1068 31.69 -63.89 63.44
CA ILE A 1068 31.24 -63.77 64.84
C ILE A 1068 29.82 -64.29 65.00
N ARG A 1069 28.90 -63.95 64.08
CA ARG A 1069 27.51 -64.41 64.14
C ARG A 1069 27.43 -65.92 64.02
N GLU A 1070 28.16 -66.52 63.07
CA GLU A 1070 28.22 -67.97 62.87
C GLU A 1070 28.81 -68.70 64.08
N LEU A 1071 29.94 -68.23 64.63
CA LEU A 1071 30.57 -68.82 65.82
C LEU A 1071 29.71 -68.65 67.08
N THR A 1072 29.05 -67.50 67.25
CA THR A 1072 28.11 -67.28 68.38
C THR A 1072 26.97 -68.29 68.32
N THR A 1073 26.35 -68.50 67.15
CA THR A 1073 25.33 -69.55 66.99
C THR A 1073 25.87 -70.97 67.24
N LYS A 1074 27.15 -71.25 66.94
CA LYS A 1074 27.76 -72.56 67.22
C LYS A 1074 27.97 -72.76 68.72
N VAL A 1075 28.47 -71.76 69.45
CA VAL A 1075 28.64 -71.81 70.91
C VAL A 1075 27.28 -71.90 71.62
N GLU A 1076 26.26 -71.14 71.16
CA GLU A 1076 24.89 -71.24 71.68
C GLU A 1076 24.29 -72.65 71.47
N LYS A 1077 24.57 -73.29 70.33
CA LYS A 1077 24.15 -74.68 70.08
C LYS A 1077 24.85 -75.67 71.01
N LEU A 1078 26.17 -75.59 71.15
CA LEU A 1078 26.94 -76.51 72.00
C LEU A 1078 26.59 -76.35 73.49
N SER A 1079 26.39 -75.11 73.96
CA SER A 1079 25.91 -74.83 75.33
C SER A 1079 24.48 -75.32 75.57
N ALA A 1080 23.60 -75.21 74.58
CA ALA A 1080 22.28 -75.84 74.66
C ALA A 1080 22.38 -77.37 74.76
N SER A 1081 23.20 -78.03 73.92
CA SER A 1081 23.39 -79.49 73.97
C SER A 1081 24.01 -79.99 75.28
N TYR A 1082 24.95 -79.25 75.88
CA TYR A 1082 25.48 -79.58 77.22
C TYR A 1082 24.41 -79.46 78.32
N ASN A 1083 23.64 -78.37 78.32
CA ASN A 1083 22.54 -78.18 79.29
C ASN A 1083 21.42 -79.23 79.14
N LEU A 1084 21.27 -79.80 77.94
CA LEU A 1084 20.34 -80.90 77.65
C LEU A 1084 20.93 -82.29 77.95
N GLY A 1085 22.21 -82.38 78.36
CA GLY A 1085 22.89 -83.63 78.74
C GLY A 1085 23.36 -84.50 77.56
N GLU A 1086 23.41 -83.96 76.34
CA GLU A 1086 23.78 -84.70 75.12
C GLU A 1086 25.29 -84.90 74.96
N ILE A 1087 26.11 -84.10 75.65
CA ILE A 1087 27.58 -84.14 75.61
C ILE A 1087 28.17 -84.11 77.02
N SER A 1088 29.29 -84.81 77.22
CA SER A 1088 29.97 -84.87 78.52
C SER A 1088 30.69 -83.57 78.84
N LYS A 1089 30.98 -83.30 80.13
CA LYS A 1089 31.64 -82.05 80.55
C LYS A 1089 33.04 -81.90 79.96
N GLU A 1090 33.81 -82.98 79.87
CA GLU A 1090 35.14 -82.98 79.25
C GLU A 1090 35.07 -82.65 77.76
N GLU A 1091 34.10 -83.22 77.05
CA GLU A 1091 33.89 -83.01 75.61
C GLU A 1091 33.31 -81.62 75.28
N TYR A 1092 32.48 -81.06 76.19
CA TYR A 1092 32.03 -79.67 76.14
C TYR A 1092 33.20 -78.69 76.33
N ASP A 1093 34.01 -78.89 77.36
CA ASP A 1093 35.14 -78.02 77.67
C ASP A 1093 36.20 -78.08 76.54
N GLU A 1094 36.46 -79.26 75.97
CA GLU A 1094 37.40 -79.45 74.85
C GLU A 1094 36.96 -78.71 73.57
N GLN A 1095 35.65 -78.66 73.26
CA GLN A 1095 35.14 -78.02 72.05
C GLN A 1095 34.78 -76.53 72.22
N VAL A 1096 34.29 -76.13 73.40
CA VAL A 1096 33.78 -74.76 73.62
C VAL A 1096 34.87 -73.79 74.04
N ILE A 1097 35.82 -74.19 74.89
CA ILE A 1097 36.93 -73.32 75.32
C ILE A 1097 37.73 -72.74 74.13
N PRO A 1098 38.15 -73.52 73.11
CA PRO A 1098 38.84 -72.96 71.95
C PRO A 1098 37.92 -72.05 71.10
N LEU A 1099 36.61 -72.34 71.01
CA LEU A 1099 35.67 -71.49 70.28
C LEU A 1099 35.38 -70.18 71.01
N GLU A 1100 35.21 -70.18 72.33
CA GLU A 1100 35.01 -68.98 73.14
C GLU A 1100 36.24 -68.08 73.15
N SER A 1101 37.44 -68.67 73.26
CA SER A 1101 38.69 -67.90 73.16
C SER A 1101 38.84 -67.22 71.79
N ARG A 1102 38.53 -67.94 70.70
CA ARG A 1102 38.53 -67.39 69.35
C ARG A 1102 37.43 -66.33 69.16
N LEU A 1103 36.25 -66.54 69.72
CA LEU A 1103 35.13 -65.60 69.65
C LEU A 1103 35.43 -64.32 70.44
N LYS A 1104 36.10 -64.43 71.60
CA LYS A 1104 36.59 -63.29 72.39
C LYS A 1104 37.65 -62.49 71.63
N GLU A 1105 38.56 -63.17 70.95
CA GLU A 1105 39.57 -62.55 70.09
C GLU A 1105 38.91 -61.80 68.92
N LEU A 1106 37.99 -62.44 68.19
CA LEU A 1106 37.26 -61.83 67.07
C LEU A 1106 36.37 -60.66 67.49
N ARG A 1107 35.67 -60.76 68.64
CA ARG A 1107 34.91 -59.63 69.19
C ARG A 1107 35.81 -58.45 69.53
N SER A 1108 36.96 -58.70 70.15
CA SER A 1108 37.92 -57.62 70.45
C SER A 1108 38.45 -56.92 69.17
N SER A 1109 38.65 -57.69 68.09
CA SER A 1109 39.04 -57.16 66.79
C SER A 1109 37.90 -56.39 66.12
N SER A 1110 36.65 -56.88 66.22
CA SER A 1110 35.46 -56.20 65.73
C SER A 1110 35.21 -54.87 66.45
N ASP A 1111 35.31 -54.85 67.78
CA ASP A 1111 35.10 -53.63 68.58
C ASP A 1111 36.15 -52.56 68.24
N ARG A 1112 37.41 -52.95 68.03
CA ARG A 1112 38.47 -52.06 67.55
C ARG A 1112 38.16 -51.48 66.17
N ILE A 1113 37.68 -52.31 65.24
CA ILE A 1113 37.29 -51.87 63.90
C ILE A 1113 36.05 -50.96 63.95
N GLU A 1114 35.07 -51.24 64.82
CA GLU A 1114 33.88 -50.40 64.97
C GLU A 1114 34.18 -49.02 65.57
N GLU A 1115 35.09 -48.94 66.54
CA GLU A 1115 35.54 -47.66 67.09
C GLU A 1115 36.22 -46.79 66.01
N LEU A 1116 37.04 -47.40 65.14
CA LEU A 1116 37.63 -46.73 63.98
C LEU A 1116 36.59 -46.18 63.00
N PHE A 1117 35.55 -46.97 62.69
CA PHE A 1117 34.46 -46.49 61.82
C PHE A 1117 33.58 -45.42 62.48
N ARG A 1118 33.45 -45.44 63.81
CA ARG A 1118 32.71 -44.41 64.55
C ARG A 1118 33.43 -43.07 64.50
N GLN A 1119 34.76 -43.08 64.59
CA GLN A 1119 35.59 -41.88 64.40
C GLN A 1119 35.51 -41.33 62.96
N LEU A 1120 35.52 -42.20 61.95
CA LEU A 1120 35.32 -41.81 60.53
C LEU A 1120 33.94 -41.21 60.22
N LYS A 1121 32.94 -41.43 61.07
CA LYS A 1121 31.59 -40.83 60.97
C LYS A 1121 31.43 -39.54 61.76
N ALA A 1122 32.48 -39.04 62.40
CA ALA A 1122 32.44 -37.74 63.04
C ALA A 1122 32.14 -36.64 62.01
N ARG A 1123 31.37 -35.62 62.44
CA ARG A 1123 31.06 -34.47 61.57
C ARG A 1123 32.33 -33.71 61.25
N VAL A 1124 32.48 -33.31 59.99
CA VAL A 1124 33.47 -32.29 59.66
C VAL A 1124 32.93 -30.96 60.20
N PRO A 1125 33.62 -30.25 61.11
CA PRO A 1125 33.25 -28.88 61.43
C PRO A 1125 33.34 -28.09 60.11
N THR A 1126 32.18 -27.67 59.61
CA THR A 1126 32.00 -27.04 58.29
C THR A 1126 32.14 -25.53 58.37
#